data_AF-A0A0Q0D6W2-F1
#
_entry.id   AF-A0A0Q0D6W2-F1
#
_cell.length_a   1.000
_cell.length_b   1.000
_cell.length_c   1.000
_cell.angle_alpha   90.00
_cell.angle_beta   90.00
_cell.angle_gamma   90.00
#
_symmetry.space_group_name_H-M   'P 1'
#
loop_
_entity.id
_entity.type
_entity.pdbx_description
1 polymer ?
#
loop_
_entity_poly.entity_id
_entity_poly.type
_entity_poly.pdbx_seq_one_letter_code
_entity_poly.pdbx_strand_id
1 'polypeptide(L)'
;ATVAQSDATAEFLSQSFGIQYSYTGFDDRSGSDAEMLHSKGMLIVVPSKNWPANFADMDLACSKEDLKTLSRWTTGRDRSAVPQDMLSTGSLRLKDIVEPGRMGALPIPELRKRNMDTDGDDAFVYAGYPKLAALISREMADREVRRGQPRSFKPPKTATPAIDPDNGHYQAGRLSEIMSLQRGGQIMGAASTLAARFMAQPDHLREAMARNMMFGTYDGIERDLRNGLRVALDGKARDPQVLTELRNQAYNAIGRAHLPEAREAAELLHAQLLRLEPGASSRAEVPPLPDALGEAFPRLAQAYLAAPDPEARIHAIIDNYPVCRLSHAQFPAGQPGLIPGEPELSMRNLFTIAIKVGTDALKSDTGTALFAKIVESCERSERGFADRVRSVPYGKVTARAMHDGRFDAEQTQVDLQNMPTMAAGVMQDALHSLQQAGLIDPPPPPAERLRAVQPEDIALEAQSLLTRAREMEPRVTHMLRRVAESHAGQLAGMDHQLKSVGSLKEKLTQQMAVKNKTLEEAVAGVNDALRYSVVLDPQHFTAGLRGVLASLDDQGHVRVKLNNLFAKHQPAFKAVNVTMRSPEGALWEIQFHTPDTFRLKEQFHDLYKHSYALQLQGAPLTDQREVQAPAQDAFRLVPSPPECDDIDDWEEENVPALAITVPAFKSQPNNRKDAAKFRAGVSSTPQVALSQQRTPTRFNANASPAQILFDVAASKQESLTPVFNKLADDFDARLWGNVRYNATDDRIEQLQNAPFQKSIASIKSKMRSHVQVGMTEAQANQSVGDALRYVLQLPSEDFVAKVLAVNDVLHRQGMTCVKRKNYFTTGDGTYKGINARFTDAEGYEFEVQFHTADSFKAKAQTHLLYKEMQLAQNRLEKEQQKNPPNLDRQAKLTNDLAKYTNAMREIMTAVNKPARVESLDGRS
;
A
#
# COMPACT_ATOMS: atom_id res chain seq x y z
N ALA A 1 6.98 47.55 6.13
CA ALA A 1 8.16 47.45 7.00
C ALA A 1 9.35 47.03 6.14
N THR A 2 10.28 47.95 5.90
CA THR A 2 11.54 47.71 5.16
C THR A 2 12.64 48.56 5.78
N VAL A 3 13.91 48.26 5.48
CA VAL A 3 15.05 49.11 5.90
C VAL A 3 14.89 50.54 5.37
N ALA A 4 14.40 50.69 4.13
CA ALA A 4 14.14 52.01 3.53
C ALA A 4 13.03 52.82 4.26
N GLN A 5 12.20 52.15 5.06
CA GLN A 5 11.18 52.76 5.91
C GLN A 5 11.66 52.94 7.36
N SER A 6 12.95 52.76 7.63
CA SER A 6 13.55 52.80 8.97
C SER A 6 12.88 51.85 9.97
N ASP A 7 12.45 50.67 9.49
CA ASP A 7 11.88 49.64 10.36
C ASP A 7 13.00 48.94 11.16
N ALA A 8 12.90 49.01 12.50
CA ALA A 8 13.93 48.49 13.40
C ALA A 8 14.16 46.98 13.26
N THR A 9 13.11 46.19 12.95
CA THR A 9 13.24 44.74 12.75
C THR A 9 13.94 44.45 11.43
N ALA A 10 13.57 45.17 10.38
CA ALA A 10 14.22 45.03 9.07
C ALA A 10 15.70 45.44 9.13
N GLU A 11 16.04 46.51 9.83
CA GLU A 11 17.43 46.95 10.01
C GLU A 11 18.26 45.91 10.77
N PHE A 12 17.72 45.38 11.88
CA PHE A 12 18.35 44.29 12.65
C PHE A 12 18.60 43.04 11.79
N LEU A 13 17.58 42.55 11.07
CA LEU A 13 17.70 41.36 10.23
C LEU A 13 18.63 41.58 9.02
N SER A 14 18.73 42.80 8.50
CA SER A 14 19.62 43.12 7.39
C SER A 14 21.11 42.97 7.73
N GLN A 15 21.46 42.91 9.02
CA GLN A 15 22.83 42.85 9.52
C GLN A 15 23.13 41.55 10.29
N SER A 16 22.14 40.67 10.44
CA SER A 16 22.26 39.45 11.24
C SER A 16 22.49 38.23 10.35
N PHE A 17 23.07 37.15 10.88
CA PHE A 17 23.04 35.84 10.23
C PHE A 17 21.92 34.98 10.83
N GLY A 18 21.20 34.26 9.98
CA GLY A 18 20.29 33.20 10.40
C GLY A 18 21.01 31.85 10.33
N ILE A 19 20.84 30.99 11.32
CA ILE A 19 21.43 29.66 11.34
C ILE A 19 20.36 28.65 11.71
N GLN A 20 20.00 27.77 10.78
CA GLN A 20 19.12 26.65 11.09
C GLN A 20 19.94 25.60 11.81
N TYR A 21 19.54 25.26 13.04
CA TYR A 21 20.36 24.44 13.93
C TYR A 21 19.60 23.29 14.59
N SER A 22 20.36 22.32 15.06
CA SER A 22 19.95 21.43 16.15
C SER A 22 21.09 21.30 17.15
N TYR A 23 20.79 21.49 18.43
CA TYR A 23 21.72 21.36 19.54
C TYR A 23 21.31 20.17 20.41
N THR A 24 22.28 19.34 20.81
CA THR A 24 22.06 18.28 21.82
C THR A 24 23.20 18.36 22.82
N GLY A 25 22.89 18.49 24.10
CA GLY A 25 23.91 18.67 25.14
C GLY A 25 23.37 18.37 26.52
N PHE A 26 24.21 18.65 27.52
CA PHE A 26 23.90 18.51 28.93
C PHE A 26 24.02 19.85 29.63
N ASP A 27 23.20 20.11 30.64
CA ASP A 27 23.40 21.25 31.56
C ASP A 27 24.53 20.90 32.53
N ASP A 28 25.69 21.53 32.37
CA ASP A 28 26.87 21.27 33.17
C ASP A 28 26.69 21.69 34.64
N ARG A 29 25.67 22.50 34.94
CA ARG A 29 25.36 22.97 36.31
C ARG A 29 24.52 21.99 37.11
N SER A 30 23.96 20.97 36.47
CA SER A 30 23.04 20.01 37.12
C SER A 30 23.74 18.86 37.87
N GLY A 31 25.08 18.86 37.92
CA GLY A 31 25.85 17.95 38.77
C GLY A 31 25.78 16.49 38.31
N SER A 32 25.55 15.56 39.25
CA SER A 32 25.47 14.12 38.96
C SER A 32 24.21 13.72 38.18
N ASP A 33 23.18 14.56 38.17
CA ASP A 33 21.92 14.36 37.47
C ASP A 33 21.86 15.21 36.19
N ALA A 34 22.88 15.06 35.35
CA ALA A 34 23.08 15.86 34.13
C ALA A 34 21.77 15.97 33.30
N GLU A 35 21.15 17.15 33.29
CA GLU A 35 19.94 17.39 32.51
C GLU A 35 20.30 17.39 31.02
N MET A 36 19.82 16.39 30.29
CA MET A 36 20.03 16.33 28.84
C MET A 36 18.99 17.21 28.14
N LEU A 37 19.46 18.06 27.22
CA LEU A 37 18.61 18.92 26.41
C LEU A 37 18.78 18.69 24.92
N HIS A 38 17.69 18.92 24.18
CA HIS A 38 17.70 18.99 22.73
C HIS A 38 16.92 20.21 22.26
N SER A 39 17.59 21.06 21.49
CA SER A 39 17.01 22.27 20.90
C SER A 39 17.09 22.23 19.37
N LYS A 40 16.09 22.78 18.70
CA LYS A 40 16.07 22.89 17.24
C LYS A 40 15.26 24.12 16.83
N GLY A 41 15.79 24.93 15.93
CA GLY A 41 15.08 26.10 15.42
C GLY A 41 15.96 26.92 14.49
N MET A 42 15.76 28.23 14.53
CA MET A 42 16.56 29.22 13.82
C MET A 42 17.26 30.12 14.85
N LEU A 43 18.60 30.10 14.87
CA LEU A 43 19.38 31.05 15.65
C LEU A 43 19.58 32.31 14.82
N ILE A 44 19.46 33.46 15.46
CA ILE A 44 19.91 34.71 14.87
C ILE A 44 21.21 35.04 15.58
N VAL A 45 22.29 35.16 14.82
CA VAL A 45 23.56 35.68 15.34
C VAL A 45 23.37 37.16 15.55
N VAL A 46 23.17 37.55 16.81
CA VAL A 46 22.97 38.94 17.21
C VAL A 46 24.27 39.72 17.01
N PRO A 47 24.28 40.80 16.21
CA PRO A 47 25.48 41.63 16.05
C PRO A 47 25.96 42.17 17.41
N SER A 48 27.27 42.30 17.62
CA SER A 48 27.86 42.69 18.92
C SER A 48 27.27 43.99 19.49
N LYS A 49 26.93 44.96 18.63
CA LYS A 49 26.32 46.25 19.03
C LYS A 49 24.85 46.15 19.48
N ASN A 50 24.19 45.02 19.22
CA ASN A 50 22.78 44.78 19.49
C ASN A 50 22.55 43.85 20.70
N TRP A 51 23.62 43.30 21.31
CA TRP A 51 23.50 42.58 22.57
C TRP A 51 23.14 43.55 23.70
N PRO A 52 22.12 43.24 24.52
CA PRO A 52 21.88 44.01 25.73
C PRO A 52 23.06 43.89 26.68
N ALA A 53 23.40 44.98 27.40
CA ALA A 53 24.61 45.05 28.21
C ALA A 53 24.75 43.93 29.26
N ASN A 54 23.63 43.44 29.78
CA ASN A 54 23.56 42.35 30.76
C ASN A 54 23.73 40.93 30.15
N PHE A 55 23.86 40.82 28.82
CA PHE A 55 24.07 39.56 28.11
C PHE A 55 25.32 39.61 27.20
N ALA A 56 26.21 40.59 27.40
CA ALA A 56 27.39 40.79 26.56
C ALA A 56 28.38 39.60 26.61
N ASP A 57 28.36 38.83 27.70
CA ASP A 57 29.22 37.65 27.91
C ASP A 57 28.56 36.32 27.47
N MET A 58 27.40 36.37 26.83
CA MET A 58 26.68 35.16 26.38
C MET A 58 27.08 34.77 24.96
N ASP A 59 27.27 33.47 24.74
CA ASP A 59 27.64 32.93 23.42
C ASP A 59 26.45 32.79 22.46
N LEU A 60 25.25 32.56 23.00
CA LEU A 60 24.06 32.29 22.20
C LEU A 60 22.76 32.63 22.95
N ALA A 61 21.78 33.18 22.22
CA ALA A 61 20.40 33.31 22.69
C ALA A 61 19.49 32.40 21.87
N CYS A 62 18.67 31.58 22.54
CA CYS A 62 17.66 30.75 21.89
C CYS A 62 16.29 30.92 22.54
N SER A 63 15.23 30.76 21.76
CA SER A 63 13.87 30.73 22.30
C SER A 63 13.66 29.49 23.16
N LYS A 64 12.99 29.62 24.32
CA LYS A 64 12.51 28.47 25.10
C LYS A 64 11.54 27.58 24.30
N GLU A 65 10.94 28.09 23.22
CA GLU A 65 10.12 27.30 22.29
C GLU A 65 10.95 26.37 21.37
N ASP A 66 12.22 26.68 21.18
CA ASP A 66 13.17 25.86 20.41
C ASP A 66 13.71 24.69 21.20
N LEU A 67 13.62 24.74 22.53
CA LEU A 67 13.87 23.59 23.39
C LEU A 67 12.77 22.55 23.16
N LYS A 68 13.14 21.44 22.49
CA LYS A 68 12.21 20.36 22.12
C LYS A 68 12.16 19.26 23.16
N THR A 69 13.26 19.04 23.88
CA THR A 69 13.35 18.04 24.95
C THR A 69 14.26 18.56 26.06
N LEU A 70 13.88 18.29 27.30
CA LEU A 70 14.70 18.40 28.49
C LEU A 70 14.42 17.17 29.35
N SER A 71 15.44 16.48 29.85
CA SER A 71 15.27 15.17 30.50
C SER A 71 14.33 15.20 31.71
N ARG A 72 14.20 16.34 32.38
CA ARG A 72 13.25 16.53 33.50
C ARG A 72 11.78 16.69 33.10
N TRP A 73 11.47 16.85 31.80
CA TRP A 73 10.10 16.93 31.30
C TRP A 73 9.46 15.54 31.30
N THR A 74 9.03 15.09 32.48
CA THR A 74 8.47 13.74 32.70
C THR A 74 7.00 13.63 32.32
N THR A 75 6.22 14.70 32.52
CA THR A 75 4.77 14.73 32.25
C THR A 75 4.36 15.78 31.21
N GLY A 76 5.22 16.77 30.94
CA GLY A 76 4.94 17.85 30.00
C GLY A 76 6.08 18.87 29.91
N ARG A 77 5.94 19.85 29.00
CA ARG A 77 6.93 20.91 28.79
C ARG A 77 6.72 22.05 29.79
N ASP A 78 7.39 22.00 30.93
CA ASP A 78 7.46 23.14 31.84
C ASP A 78 8.57 24.11 31.42
N ARG A 79 8.24 24.96 30.46
CA ARG A 79 9.18 25.98 29.92
C ARG A 79 9.40 27.13 30.89
N SER A 80 8.41 27.43 31.72
CA SER A 80 8.50 28.47 32.76
C SER A 80 9.61 28.16 33.75
N ALA A 81 9.74 26.90 34.18
CA ALA A 81 10.75 26.48 35.14
C ALA A 81 12.18 26.39 34.56
N VAL A 82 12.37 26.50 33.24
CA VAL A 82 13.71 26.43 32.62
C VAL A 82 14.55 27.62 33.10
N PRO A 83 15.79 27.38 33.62
CA PRO A 83 16.70 28.44 34.00
C PRO A 83 16.86 29.49 32.90
N GLN A 84 17.08 30.75 33.30
CA GLN A 84 17.28 31.84 32.34
C GLN A 84 18.62 31.69 31.60
N ASP A 85 19.64 31.19 32.30
CA ASP A 85 20.97 30.92 31.80
C ASP A 85 21.37 29.47 32.09
N MET A 86 22.06 28.83 31.14
CA MET A 86 22.46 27.43 31.22
C MET A 86 23.85 27.27 30.62
N LEU A 87 24.81 26.79 31.41
CA LEU A 87 26.11 26.38 30.88
C LEU A 87 25.94 24.97 30.33
N SER A 88 26.25 24.77 29.05
CA SER A 88 26.01 23.48 28.42
C SER A 88 27.15 23.06 27.53
N THR A 89 27.53 21.79 27.68
CA THR A 89 28.45 21.10 26.77
C THR A 89 27.67 20.13 25.88
N GLY A 90 27.89 20.23 24.57
CA GLY A 90 27.12 19.45 23.61
C GLY A 90 27.56 19.60 22.16
N SER A 91 26.75 19.04 21.26
CA SER A 91 26.92 19.07 19.80
C SER A 91 25.92 20.04 19.19
N LEU A 92 26.45 21.15 18.63
CA LEU A 92 25.70 22.06 17.77
C LEU A 92 25.88 21.62 16.31
N ARG A 93 24.79 21.25 15.65
CA ARG A 93 24.77 20.91 14.21
C ARG A 93 24.08 22.00 13.43
N LEU A 94 24.78 22.53 12.43
CA LEU A 94 24.25 23.54 11.51
C LEU A 94 23.69 22.84 10.27
N LYS A 95 22.48 23.22 9.86
CA LYS A 95 21.82 22.69 8.67
C LYS A 95 21.95 23.63 7.50
N ASP A 96 21.70 24.91 7.75
CA ASP A 96 21.75 25.95 6.74
C ASP A 96 22.11 27.30 7.38
N ILE A 97 22.65 28.21 6.58
CA ILE A 97 23.06 29.56 6.99
C ILE A 97 22.44 30.57 6.04
N VAL A 98 21.70 31.53 6.59
CA VAL A 98 21.07 32.63 5.86
C VAL A 98 21.87 33.90 6.09
N GLU A 99 22.38 34.48 5.01
CA GLU A 99 23.21 35.68 5.04
C GLU A 99 22.42 36.95 5.40
N PRO A 100 23.10 37.99 5.94
CA PRO A 100 22.51 39.29 6.18
C PRO A 100 21.77 39.85 4.95
N GLY A 101 20.56 40.37 5.17
CA GLY A 101 19.71 40.91 4.10
C GLY A 101 18.86 39.88 3.34
N ARG A 102 19.04 38.57 3.60
CA ARG A 102 18.20 37.48 3.06
C ARG A 102 17.08 37.05 4.00
N MET A 103 17.04 37.57 5.23
CA MET A 103 16.03 37.23 6.23
C MET A 103 14.83 38.19 6.20
N GLY A 104 13.66 37.65 6.51
CA GLY A 104 12.44 38.42 6.73
C GLY A 104 11.67 37.88 7.95
N ALA A 105 10.98 38.77 8.66
CA ALA A 105 10.08 38.40 9.74
C ALA A 105 8.62 38.50 9.28
N LEU A 106 7.82 37.50 9.66
CA LEU A 106 6.37 37.51 9.50
C LEU A 106 5.72 37.70 10.87
N PRO A 107 4.75 38.62 11.02
CA PRO A 107 4.03 38.78 12.27
C PRO A 107 3.35 37.47 12.70
N ILE A 108 3.39 37.15 13.99
CA ILE A 108 2.78 35.94 14.56
C ILE A 108 1.29 35.78 14.16
N PRO A 109 0.45 36.85 14.16
CA PRO A 109 -0.92 36.73 13.67
C PRO A 109 -1.03 36.24 12.22
N GLU A 110 -0.12 36.69 11.34
CA GLU A 110 -0.10 36.27 9.93
C GLU A 110 0.37 34.82 9.76
N LEU A 111 1.33 34.36 10.58
CA LEU A 111 1.74 32.96 10.62
C LEU A 111 0.59 32.06 11.09
N ARG A 112 -0.14 32.49 12.13
CA ARG A 112 -1.29 31.76 12.68
C ARG A 112 -2.43 31.64 11.66
N LYS A 113 -2.70 32.66 10.85
CA LYS A 113 -3.72 32.62 9.78
C LYS A 113 -3.48 31.48 8.78
N ARG A 114 -2.23 31.09 8.57
CA ARG A 114 -1.83 30.07 7.58
C ARG A 114 -1.53 28.71 8.21
N ASN A 115 -1.60 28.60 9.54
CA ASN A 115 -1.21 27.41 10.31
C ASN A 115 0.15 26.85 9.87
N MET A 116 1.07 27.76 9.55
CA MET A 116 2.42 27.47 9.06
C MET A 116 3.40 27.30 10.22
N ASP A 117 4.49 26.58 9.97
CA ASP A 117 5.60 26.33 10.90
C ASP A 117 6.90 26.73 10.19
N THR A 118 7.03 28.02 9.89
CA THR A 118 8.10 28.56 9.02
C THR A 118 9.35 28.87 9.82
N ASP A 119 10.13 27.84 10.14
CA ASP A 119 11.43 27.99 10.79
C ASP A 119 12.55 27.86 9.74
N GLY A 120 12.72 28.91 8.93
CA GLY A 120 13.72 28.97 7.87
C GLY A 120 13.29 28.40 6.52
N ASP A 121 11.98 28.36 6.24
CA ASP A 121 11.47 27.98 4.92
C ASP A 121 11.67 29.12 3.90
N ASP A 122 12.03 28.77 2.66
CA ASP A 122 12.09 29.72 1.56
C ASP A 122 10.72 30.34 1.27
N ALA A 123 10.68 31.67 1.17
CA ALA A 123 9.50 32.40 0.75
C ALA A 123 9.71 32.98 -0.67
N PHE A 124 8.89 32.53 -1.62
CA PHE A 124 8.87 33.09 -2.96
C PHE A 124 7.96 34.31 -3.01
N VAL A 125 8.51 35.48 -3.34
CA VAL A 125 7.76 36.73 -3.50
C VAL A 125 7.51 36.98 -4.99
N TYR A 126 6.27 36.79 -5.42
CA TYR A 126 5.83 37.12 -6.78
C TYR A 126 5.51 38.62 -6.90
N ALA A 127 6.53 39.43 -7.16
CA ALA A 127 6.37 40.88 -7.39
C ALA A 127 6.00 41.18 -8.87
N GLY A 128 5.36 42.33 -9.12
CA GLY A 128 5.06 42.80 -10.48
C GLY A 128 3.76 42.28 -11.09
N TYR A 129 2.94 41.52 -10.35
CA TYR A 129 1.66 40.95 -10.83
C TYR A 129 0.45 41.54 -10.08
N PRO A 130 0.06 42.81 -10.33
CA PRO A 130 -0.98 43.49 -9.54
C PRO A 130 -2.35 42.82 -9.64
N LYS A 131 -2.70 42.25 -10.79
CA LYS A 131 -3.95 41.49 -10.98
C LYS A 131 -3.97 40.20 -10.14
N LEU A 132 -2.86 39.45 -10.12
CA LEU A 132 -2.72 38.24 -9.31
C LEU A 132 -2.78 38.58 -7.82
N ALA A 133 -2.07 39.63 -7.41
CA ALA A 133 -2.09 40.09 -6.03
C ALA A 133 -3.51 40.50 -5.59
N ALA A 134 -4.26 41.23 -6.43
CA ALA A 134 -5.65 41.60 -6.16
C ALA A 134 -6.56 40.36 -6.06
N LEU A 135 -6.41 39.39 -6.96
CA LEU A 135 -7.17 38.13 -6.93
C LEU A 135 -6.91 37.33 -5.66
N ILE A 136 -5.63 37.12 -5.30
CA ILE A 136 -5.24 36.41 -4.08
C ILE A 136 -5.80 37.15 -2.86
N SER A 137 -5.71 38.47 -2.82
CA SER A 137 -6.19 39.28 -1.70
C SER A 137 -7.71 39.14 -1.51
N ARG A 138 -8.47 39.21 -2.62
CA ARG A 138 -9.92 38.97 -2.60
C ARG A 138 -10.25 37.56 -2.13
N GLU A 139 -9.60 36.54 -2.69
CA GLU A 139 -9.84 35.14 -2.32
C GLU A 139 -9.49 34.87 -0.85
N MET A 140 -8.44 35.49 -0.31
CA MET A 140 -8.10 35.39 1.11
C MET A 140 -9.13 36.09 2.00
N ALA A 141 -9.64 37.26 1.60
CA ALA A 141 -10.70 37.96 2.32
C ALA A 141 -12.01 37.16 2.32
N ASP A 142 -12.43 36.64 1.16
CA ASP A 142 -13.63 35.80 1.01
C ASP A 142 -13.51 34.51 1.84
N ARG A 143 -12.30 33.95 1.97
CA ARG A 143 -12.03 32.83 2.88
C ARG A 143 -12.07 33.21 4.35
N GLU A 144 -11.59 34.38 4.72
CA GLU A 144 -11.60 34.84 6.12
C GLU A 144 -13.03 34.98 6.64
N VAL A 145 -13.95 35.47 5.81
CA VAL A 145 -15.39 35.55 6.12
C VAL A 145 -16.00 34.16 6.33
N ARG A 146 -15.69 33.19 5.45
CA ARG A 146 -16.27 31.84 5.50
C ARG A 146 -15.68 30.93 6.58
N ARG A 147 -14.39 31.11 6.91
CA ARG A 147 -13.65 30.21 7.81
C ARG A 147 -13.99 30.42 9.30
N GLY A 148 -14.55 31.56 9.68
CA GLY A 148 -14.83 31.89 11.07
C GLY A 148 -13.55 31.90 11.94
N GLN A 149 -13.66 31.46 13.20
CA GLN A 149 -12.54 31.50 14.15
C GLN A 149 -11.40 30.54 13.72
N PRO A 150 -10.14 31.01 13.61
CA PRO A 150 -9.03 30.16 13.19
C PRO A 150 -8.81 29.00 14.17
N ARG A 151 -8.95 27.76 13.68
CA ARG A 151 -8.56 26.54 14.39
C ARG A 151 -7.30 25.96 13.77
N SER A 152 -6.38 25.45 14.60
CA SER A 152 -5.17 24.83 14.09
C SER A 152 -5.50 23.52 13.35
N PHE A 153 -4.91 23.31 12.18
CA PHE A 153 -4.95 22.01 11.49
C PHE A 153 -3.94 21.00 12.07
N LYS A 154 -3.16 21.39 13.08
CA LYS A 154 -2.24 20.46 13.76
C LYS A 154 -3.06 19.63 14.74
N PRO A 155 -2.99 18.28 14.67
CA PRO A 155 -3.63 17.44 15.68
C PRO A 155 -3.02 17.73 17.07
N PRO A 156 -3.76 17.51 18.16
CA PRO A 156 -3.21 17.57 19.50
C PRO A 156 -1.98 16.66 19.59
N LYS A 157 -0.85 17.20 20.06
CA LYS A 157 0.35 16.39 20.29
C LYS A 157 0.17 15.67 21.62
N THR A 158 -0.12 14.37 21.55
CA THR A 158 -0.17 13.49 22.72
C THR A 158 1.21 12.88 22.93
N ALA A 159 1.82 13.14 24.08
CA ALA A 159 2.97 12.34 24.49
C ALA A 159 2.45 11.00 24.97
N THR A 160 2.93 9.89 24.41
CA THR A 160 2.68 8.57 24.99
C THR A 160 3.55 8.47 26.25
N PRO A 161 2.97 8.43 27.46
CA PRO A 161 3.77 8.32 28.66
C PRO A 161 4.46 6.95 28.69
N ALA A 162 5.70 6.92 29.18
CA ALA A 162 6.45 5.67 29.32
C ALA A 162 5.79 4.69 30.32
N ILE A 163 4.89 5.21 31.15
CA ILE A 163 4.06 4.48 32.09
C ILE A 163 2.61 4.75 31.69
N ASP A 164 1.89 3.68 31.39
CA ASP A 164 0.47 3.77 31.09
C ASP A 164 -0.30 4.34 32.31
N PRO A 165 -1.05 5.44 32.14
CA PRO A 165 -1.72 6.12 33.25
C PRO A 165 -2.91 5.33 33.81
N ASP A 166 -3.47 4.39 33.04
CA ASP A 166 -4.65 3.61 33.45
C ASP A 166 -4.27 2.36 34.25
N ASN A 167 -3.11 1.76 33.95
CA ASN A 167 -2.68 0.50 34.57
C ASN A 167 -1.29 0.55 35.24
N GLY A 168 -0.55 1.65 35.13
CA GLY A 168 0.76 1.84 35.77
C GLY A 168 1.89 0.99 35.17
N HIS A 169 1.66 0.28 34.06
CA HIS A 169 2.70 -0.55 33.45
C HIS A 169 3.67 0.29 32.63
N TYR A 170 4.96 0.00 32.82
CA TYR A 170 6.03 0.53 31.98
C TYR A 170 5.92 -0.06 30.57
N GLN A 171 5.73 0.81 29.57
CA GLN A 171 5.68 0.40 28.17
C GLN A 171 7.10 0.32 27.60
N ALA A 172 7.68 -0.88 27.65
CA ALA A 172 9.00 -1.14 27.08
C ALA A 172 8.93 -1.12 25.53
N GLY A 173 9.27 0.02 24.93
CA GLY A 173 9.48 0.18 23.49
C GLY A 173 8.57 1.22 22.83
N ARG A 174 9.02 1.76 21.69
CA ARG A 174 8.28 2.77 20.89
C ARG A 174 7.40 2.18 19.79
N LEU A 175 6.79 1.02 20.05
CA LEU A 175 6.07 0.27 19.00
C LEU A 175 4.87 1.06 18.46
N SER A 176 4.12 1.75 19.33
CA SER A 176 2.98 2.57 18.91
C SER A 176 3.42 3.75 18.04
N GLU A 177 4.54 4.41 18.37
CA GLU A 177 5.11 5.49 17.56
C GLU A 177 5.71 4.98 16.24
N ILE A 178 6.32 3.79 16.23
CA ILE A 178 6.83 3.16 15.00
C ILE A 178 5.67 2.81 14.06
N MET A 179 4.60 2.20 14.58
CA MET A 179 3.41 1.87 13.80
C MET A 179 2.67 3.13 13.33
N SER A 180 2.64 4.17 14.17
CA SER A 180 2.11 5.47 13.79
C SER A 180 2.97 6.15 12.73
N LEU A 181 4.30 6.07 12.79
CA LEU A 181 5.19 6.57 11.74
C LEU A 181 4.93 5.87 10.39
N GLN A 182 4.87 4.54 10.38
CA GLN A 182 4.64 3.78 9.14
C GLN A 182 3.28 4.13 8.51
N ARG A 183 2.21 4.11 9.32
CA ARG A 183 0.87 4.54 8.88
C ARG A 183 0.85 6.01 8.48
N GLY A 184 1.57 6.86 9.20
CA GLY A 184 1.67 8.28 8.95
C GLY A 184 2.29 8.60 7.60
N GLY A 185 3.36 7.88 7.21
CA GLY A 185 3.95 7.98 5.88
C GLY A 185 2.97 7.60 4.76
N GLN A 186 2.22 6.51 4.94
CA GLN A 186 1.19 6.08 4.00
C GLN A 186 0.06 7.11 3.86
N ILE A 187 -0.48 7.59 4.98
CA ILE A 187 -1.55 8.60 5.01
C ILE A 187 -1.08 9.90 4.38
N MET A 188 0.14 10.35 4.70
CA MET A 188 0.70 11.57 4.12
C MET A 188 0.74 11.47 2.59
N GLY A 189 1.21 10.35 2.04
CA GLY A 189 1.24 10.11 0.60
C GLY A 189 -0.15 10.06 -0.04
N ALA A 190 -1.06 9.26 0.54
CA ALA A 190 -2.42 9.09 0.05
C ALA A 190 -3.22 10.40 0.12
N ALA A 191 -3.22 11.08 1.27
CA ALA A 191 -3.91 12.34 1.47
C ALA A 191 -3.35 13.47 0.59
N SER A 192 -2.03 13.54 0.37
CA SER A 192 -1.45 14.54 -0.54
C SER A 192 -1.88 14.30 -1.99
N THR A 193 -1.91 13.05 -2.41
CA THR A 193 -2.34 12.67 -3.76
C THR A 193 -3.81 12.93 -3.97
N LEU A 194 -4.65 12.52 -3.01
CA LEU A 194 -6.08 12.79 -2.99
C LEU A 194 -6.37 14.29 -3.00
N ALA A 195 -5.67 15.09 -2.18
CA ALA A 195 -5.83 16.54 -2.18
C ALA A 195 -5.49 17.16 -3.54
N ALA A 196 -4.40 16.73 -4.18
CA ALA A 196 -4.02 17.21 -5.50
C ALA A 196 -5.07 16.85 -6.57
N ARG A 197 -5.54 15.58 -6.60
CA ARG A 197 -6.60 15.15 -7.52
C ARG A 197 -7.91 15.86 -7.27
N PHE A 198 -8.31 16.03 -6.01
CA PHE A 198 -9.52 16.74 -5.62
C PHE A 198 -9.49 18.20 -6.07
N MET A 199 -8.38 18.91 -5.86
CA MET A 199 -8.23 20.30 -6.29
C MET A 199 -8.16 20.45 -7.82
N ALA A 200 -7.66 19.44 -8.54
CA ALA A 200 -7.59 19.46 -9.99
C ALA A 200 -8.96 19.30 -10.67
N GLN A 201 -10.01 18.87 -9.93
CA GLN A 201 -11.34 18.68 -10.50
C GLN A 201 -11.99 20.01 -10.90
N PRO A 202 -12.84 20.00 -11.95
CA PRO A 202 -13.83 21.04 -12.20
C PRO A 202 -14.67 21.37 -10.96
N ASP A 203 -15.05 22.63 -10.77
CA ASP A 203 -15.71 23.10 -9.55
C ASP A 203 -16.98 22.32 -9.20
N HIS A 204 -17.84 22.03 -10.19
CA HIS A 204 -19.07 21.27 -9.98
C HIS A 204 -18.81 19.81 -9.55
N LEU A 205 -17.78 19.15 -10.11
CA LEU A 205 -17.38 17.81 -9.71
C LEU A 205 -16.76 17.82 -8.32
N ARG A 206 -15.95 18.84 -8.01
CA ARG A 206 -15.34 19.01 -6.69
C ARG A 206 -16.39 19.17 -5.60
N GLU A 207 -17.43 19.97 -5.83
CA GLU A 207 -18.56 20.12 -4.90
C GLU A 207 -19.37 18.83 -4.73
N ALA A 208 -19.70 18.15 -5.84
CA ALA A 208 -20.44 16.88 -5.78
C ALA A 208 -19.64 15.80 -5.04
N MET A 209 -18.32 15.70 -5.30
CA MET A 209 -17.41 14.84 -4.54
C MET A 209 -17.39 15.19 -3.06
N ALA A 210 -17.26 16.47 -2.74
CA ALA A 210 -17.19 16.92 -1.36
C ALA A 210 -18.45 16.54 -0.58
N ARG A 211 -19.64 16.80 -1.15
CA ARG A 211 -20.94 16.40 -0.55
C ARG A 211 -21.00 14.88 -0.32
N ASN A 212 -20.59 14.07 -1.31
CA ASN A 212 -20.57 12.62 -1.15
C ASN A 212 -19.60 12.18 -0.04
N MET A 213 -18.41 12.77 0.03
CA MET A 213 -17.38 12.46 1.03
C MET A 213 -17.75 12.88 2.46
N MET A 214 -18.69 13.83 2.65
CA MET A 214 -19.21 14.20 3.97
C MET A 214 -19.85 12.99 4.68
N PHE A 215 -20.56 12.15 3.93
CA PHE A 215 -21.23 10.97 4.47
C PHE A 215 -20.21 9.88 4.86
N GLY A 216 -20.32 9.42 6.10
CA GLY A 216 -19.36 8.53 6.73
C GLY A 216 -18.08 9.23 7.23
N THR A 217 -17.94 10.53 7.01
CA THR A 217 -16.82 11.32 7.54
C THR A 217 -17.31 12.21 8.68
N TYR A 218 -18.12 13.21 8.33
CA TYR A 218 -18.72 14.18 9.25
C TYR A 218 -20.17 13.84 9.57
N ASP A 219 -20.92 13.39 8.55
CA ASP A 219 -22.31 12.96 8.67
C ASP A 219 -22.42 11.44 8.73
N GLY A 220 -23.34 10.92 9.55
CA GLY A 220 -23.57 9.49 9.72
C GLY A 220 -24.12 9.15 11.10
N ILE A 221 -24.40 7.87 11.35
CA ILE A 221 -24.86 7.40 12.67
C ILE A 221 -23.66 7.34 13.61
N GLU A 222 -23.81 7.90 14.82
CA GLU A 222 -22.80 7.74 15.88
C GLU A 222 -22.59 6.25 16.20
N ARG A 223 -21.33 5.85 16.37
CA ARG A 223 -20.98 4.43 16.52
C ARG A 223 -21.62 3.80 17.76
N ASP A 224 -21.69 4.56 18.84
CA ASP A 224 -22.30 4.12 20.10
C ASP A 224 -23.82 3.96 19.97
N LEU A 225 -24.49 4.91 19.31
CA LEU A 225 -25.91 4.80 18.98
C LEU A 225 -26.19 3.56 18.14
N ARG A 226 -25.42 3.36 17.06
CA ARG A 226 -25.57 2.20 16.18
C ARG A 226 -25.38 0.87 16.91
N ASN A 227 -24.31 0.75 17.69
CA ASN A 227 -24.00 -0.49 18.42
C ASN A 227 -25.00 -0.74 19.53
N GLY A 228 -25.38 0.31 20.27
CA GLY A 228 -26.40 0.24 21.31
C GLY A 228 -27.75 -0.20 20.75
N LEU A 229 -28.15 0.31 19.58
CA LEU A 229 -29.36 -0.13 18.89
C LEU A 229 -29.31 -1.61 18.52
N ARG A 230 -28.19 -2.10 17.95
CA ARG A 230 -28.04 -3.52 17.63
C ARG A 230 -28.21 -4.41 18.86
N VAL A 231 -27.52 -4.06 19.95
CA VAL A 231 -27.61 -4.81 21.21
C VAL A 231 -29.02 -4.77 21.79
N ALA A 232 -29.68 -3.60 21.74
CA ALA A 232 -31.03 -3.44 22.27
C ALA A 232 -32.09 -4.19 21.46
N LEU A 233 -31.93 -4.31 20.14
CA LEU A 233 -32.85 -5.02 19.26
C LEU A 233 -32.66 -6.55 19.30
N ASP A 234 -31.42 -7.03 19.43
CA ASP A 234 -31.11 -8.47 19.54
C ASP A 234 -31.50 -9.09 20.91
N GLY A 235 -31.78 -8.26 21.92
CA GLY A 235 -32.09 -8.69 23.29
C GLY A 235 -33.52 -9.20 23.50
N LYS A 236 -33.68 -10.36 24.17
CA LYS A 236 -35.00 -10.97 24.49
C LYS A 236 -35.89 -10.13 25.42
N ALA A 237 -35.31 -9.26 26.23
CA ALA A 237 -36.02 -8.33 27.10
C ALA A 237 -35.43 -6.93 26.88
N ARG A 238 -36.24 -6.02 26.33
CA ARG A 238 -35.83 -4.64 26.03
C ARG A 238 -35.87 -3.83 27.30
N ASP A 239 -34.73 -3.31 27.73
CA ASP A 239 -34.69 -2.33 28.82
C ASP A 239 -35.27 -1.00 28.33
N PRO A 240 -36.41 -0.53 28.88
CA PRO A 240 -37.03 0.72 28.46
C PRO A 240 -36.15 1.95 28.69
N GLN A 241 -35.26 1.93 29.69
CA GLN A 241 -34.34 3.04 29.96
C GLN A 241 -33.27 3.13 28.86
N VAL A 242 -32.72 1.99 28.43
CA VAL A 242 -31.73 1.93 27.35
C VAL A 242 -32.33 2.43 26.03
N LEU A 243 -33.55 2.02 25.69
CA LEU A 243 -34.23 2.51 24.48
C LEU A 243 -34.53 4.02 24.54
N THR A 244 -34.89 4.54 25.72
CA THR A 244 -35.10 5.98 25.92
C THR A 244 -33.82 6.77 25.68
N GLU A 245 -32.68 6.28 26.18
CA GLU A 245 -31.39 6.93 25.98
C GLU A 245 -30.94 6.88 24.51
N LEU A 246 -31.05 5.73 23.85
CA LEU A 246 -30.74 5.60 22.42
C LEU A 246 -31.63 6.50 21.55
N ARG A 247 -32.90 6.67 21.92
CA ARG A 247 -33.79 7.62 21.24
C ARG A 247 -33.34 9.06 21.44
N ASN A 248 -32.96 9.46 22.67
CA ASN A 248 -32.44 10.80 22.91
C ASN A 248 -31.19 11.07 22.08
N GLN A 249 -30.31 10.09 21.94
CA GLN A 249 -29.14 10.17 21.06
C GLN A 249 -29.53 10.32 19.59
N ALA A 250 -30.53 9.57 19.11
CA ALA A 250 -31.06 9.70 17.74
C ALA A 250 -31.70 11.07 17.51
N TYR A 251 -32.44 11.61 18.48
CA TYR A 251 -33.00 12.97 18.42
C TYR A 251 -31.89 14.03 18.33
N ASN A 252 -30.87 13.92 19.17
CA ASN A 252 -29.72 14.82 19.16
C ASN A 252 -28.95 14.78 17.83
N ALA A 253 -28.95 13.64 17.13
CA ALA A 253 -28.30 13.51 15.82
C ALA A 253 -28.94 14.41 14.74
N ILE A 254 -30.23 14.74 14.85
CA ILE A 254 -30.93 15.65 13.91
C ILE A 254 -30.27 17.04 13.90
N GLY A 255 -29.93 17.56 15.08
CA GLY A 255 -29.26 18.86 15.22
C GLY A 255 -27.76 18.83 14.92
N ARG A 256 -27.17 17.64 14.76
CA ARG A 256 -25.75 17.43 14.46
C ARG A 256 -25.47 17.17 12.98
N ALA A 257 -26.51 16.90 12.19
CA ALA A 257 -26.38 16.67 10.76
C ALA A 257 -26.02 17.96 10.02
N HIS A 258 -25.02 17.88 9.12
CA HIS A 258 -24.55 19.02 8.34
C HIS A 258 -25.24 19.12 6.98
N LEU A 259 -25.49 17.96 6.35
CA LEU A 259 -26.23 17.87 5.09
C LEU A 259 -27.73 17.61 5.30
N PRO A 260 -28.61 18.13 4.41
CA PRO A 260 -30.06 17.88 4.49
C PRO A 260 -30.41 16.39 4.52
N GLU A 261 -29.78 15.59 3.67
CA GLU A 261 -30.03 14.16 3.55
C GLU A 261 -29.57 13.42 4.84
N ALA A 262 -28.51 13.90 5.50
CA ALA A 262 -28.08 13.35 6.78
C ALA A 262 -29.08 13.66 7.91
N ARG A 263 -29.69 14.85 7.86
CA ARG A 263 -30.75 15.25 8.79
C ARG A 263 -31.99 14.40 8.58
N GLU A 264 -32.40 14.20 7.33
CA GLU A 264 -33.50 13.31 6.96
C GLU A 264 -33.28 11.89 7.48
N ALA A 265 -32.07 11.33 7.35
CA ALA A 265 -31.75 10.00 7.87
C ALA A 265 -31.86 9.93 9.41
N ALA A 266 -31.43 10.97 10.12
CA ALA A 266 -31.55 11.05 11.58
C ALA A 266 -33.00 11.21 12.04
N GLU A 267 -33.79 12.04 11.35
CA GLU A 267 -35.23 12.21 11.59
C GLU A 267 -35.98 10.89 11.35
N LEU A 268 -35.63 10.16 10.29
CA LEU A 268 -36.20 8.85 9.96
C LEU A 268 -35.88 7.81 11.04
N LEU A 269 -34.64 7.75 11.52
CA LEU A 269 -34.22 6.84 12.59
C LEU A 269 -34.97 7.14 13.90
N HIS A 270 -35.03 8.42 14.28
CA HIS A 270 -35.75 8.86 15.47
C HIS A 270 -37.25 8.56 15.38
N ALA A 271 -37.87 8.78 14.21
CA ALA A 271 -39.27 8.46 13.97
C ALA A 271 -39.57 6.96 14.11
N GLN A 272 -38.70 6.07 13.62
CA GLN A 272 -38.88 4.62 13.83
C GLN A 272 -38.70 4.21 15.29
N LEU A 273 -37.77 4.84 16.01
CA LEU A 273 -37.57 4.59 17.44
C LEU A 273 -38.77 4.97 18.30
N LEU A 274 -39.48 6.05 17.98
CA LEU A 274 -40.74 6.41 18.65
C LEU A 274 -41.82 5.33 18.48
N ARG A 275 -41.82 4.59 17.37
CA ARG A 275 -42.80 3.53 17.09
C ARG A 275 -42.54 2.24 17.88
N LEU A 276 -41.39 2.11 18.54
CA LEU A 276 -41.10 0.99 19.44
C LEU A 276 -41.65 1.20 20.86
N GLU A 277 -42.27 2.35 21.17
CA GLU A 277 -42.83 2.61 22.50
C GLU A 277 -44.08 1.75 22.81
N PRO A 278 -44.23 1.30 24.07
CA PRO A 278 -45.47 0.68 24.54
C PRO A 278 -46.66 1.63 24.39
N GLY A 279 -47.65 1.26 23.58
CA GLY A 279 -48.84 2.09 23.32
C GLY A 279 -48.77 2.95 22.05
N ALA A 280 -47.67 2.91 21.29
CA ALA A 280 -47.62 3.50 19.95
C ALA A 280 -48.68 2.86 19.05
N SER A 281 -49.53 3.69 18.43
CA SER A 281 -50.62 3.21 17.58
C SER A 281 -50.08 2.51 16.32
N SER A 282 -50.44 1.24 16.11
CA SER A 282 -50.12 0.51 14.88
C SER A 282 -50.78 1.11 13.63
N ARG A 283 -51.73 2.06 13.80
CA ARG A 283 -52.38 2.81 12.72
C ARG A 283 -51.63 4.07 12.28
N ALA A 284 -50.53 4.46 12.94
CA ALA A 284 -49.75 5.61 12.52
C ALA A 284 -49.10 5.35 11.15
N GLU A 285 -49.30 6.28 10.21
CA GLU A 285 -48.76 6.21 8.85
C GLU A 285 -47.23 6.02 8.90
N VAL A 286 -46.71 5.16 8.03
CA VAL A 286 -45.28 4.86 7.97
C VAL A 286 -44.55 6.06 7.37
N PRO A 287 -43.53 6.63 8.04
CA PRO A 287 -42.72 7.69 7.44
C PRO A 287 -42.10 7.18 6.13
N PRO A 288 -42.41 7.80 4.97
CA PRO A 288 -41.77 7.44 3.72
C PRO A 288 -40.30 7.84 3.79
N LEU A 289 -39.45 7.12 3.05
CA LEU A 289 -38.06 7.49 2.89
C LEU A 289 -37.99 8.70 1.93
N PRO A 290 -37.36 9.82 2.31
CA PRO A 290 -37.25 11.00 1.44
C PRO A 290 -36.51 10.69 0.14
N ASP A 291 -36.97 11.25 -0.98
CA ASP A 291 -36.44 10.95 -2.33
C ASP A 291 -34.94 11.25 -2.42
N ALA A 292 -34.50 12.41 -1.93
CA ALA A 292 -33.09 12.82 -1.96
C ALA A 292 -32.19 11.85 -1.17
N LEU A 293 -32.64 11.41 0.01
CA LEU A 293 -31.95 10.37 0.79
C LEU A 293 -31.92 9.03 0.05
N GLY A 294 -32.99 8.67 -0.66
CA GLY A 294 -33.09 7.43 -1.42
C GLY A 294 -32.19 7.40 -2.65
N GLU A 295 -32.10 8.52 -3.36
CA GLU A 295 -31.16 8.71 -4.47
C GLU A 295 -29.71 8.63 -4.00
N ALA A 296 -29.39 9.25 -2.85
CA ALA A 296 -28.05 9.21 -2.26
C ALA A 296 -27.67 7.82 -1.73
N PHE A 297 -28.64 7.05 -1.21
CA PHE A 297 -28.41 5.71 -0.64
C PHE A 297 -29.41 4.66 -1.18
N PRO A 298 -29.22 4.17 -2.42
CA PRO A 298 -30.17 3.24 -3.04
C PRO A 298 -30.37 1.93 -2.28
N ARG A 299 -29.31 1.41 -1.63
CA ARG A 299 -29.40 0.20 -0.78
C ARG A 299 -30.26 0.44 0.46
N LEU A 300 -30.19 1.63 1.04
CA LEU A 300 -31.06 2.03 2.15
C LEU A 300 -32.52 2.12 1.68
N ALA A 301 -32.77 2.78 0.54
CA ALA A 301 -34.12 2.87 -0.03
C ALA A 301 -34.74 1.48 -0.25
N GLN A 302 -33.99 0.57 -0.87
CA GLN A 302 -34.44 -0.80 -1.11
C GLN A 302 -34.72 -1.57 0.19
N ALA A 303 -33.79 -1.52 1.16
CA ALA A 303 -33.94 -2.22 2.43
C ALA A 303 -35.10 -1.66 3.27
N TYR A 304 -35.27 -0.33 3.27
CA TYR A 304 -36.32 0.34 4.02
C TYR A 304 -37.71 0.04 3.44
N LEU A 305 -37.84 -0.01 2.12
CA LEU A 305 -39.08 -0.39 1.43
C LEU A 305 -39.45 -1.86 1.69
N ALA A 306 -38.46 -2.76 1.74
CA ALA A 306 -38.67 -4.19 2.00
C ALA A 306 -38.97 -4.51 3.46
N ALA A 307 -38.71 -3.58 4.39
CA ALA A 307 -38.83 -3.82 5.83
C ALA A 307 -40.30 -3.84 6.29
N PRO A 308 -40.77 -4.97 6.87
CA PRO A 308 -42.19 -5.18 7.21
C PRO A 308 -42.65 -4.41 8.46
N ASP A 309 -41.73 -4.07 9.38
CA ASP A 309 -42.03 -3.49 10.68
C ASP A 309 -41.00 -2.40 11.09
N PRO A 310 -41.25 -1.63 12.15
CA PRO A 310 -40.34 -0.56 12.59
C PRO A 310 -38.93 -1.05 12.96
N GLU A 311 -38.80 -2.25 13.49
CA GLU A 311 -37.50 -2.82 13.88
C GLU A 311 -36.67 -3.18 12.65
N ALA A 312 -37.26 -3.85 11.67
CA ALA A 312 -36.64 -4.11 10.39
C ALA A 312 -36.24 -2.81 9.66
N ARG A 313 -37.00 -1.71 9.83
CA ARG A 313 -36.64 -0.39 9.29
C ARG A 313 -35.48 0.25 10.04
N ILE A 314 -35.40 0.10 11.36
CA ILE A 314 -34.22 0.53 12.13
C ILE A 314 -32.99 -0.25 11.65
N HIS A 315 -33.09 -1.57 11.46
CA HIS A 315 -32.04 -2.38 10.85
C HIS A 315 -31.66 -1.89 9.45
N ALA A 316 -32.65 -1.61 8.59
CA ALA A 316 -32.41 -1.06 7.26
C ALA A 316 -31.58 0.23 7.33
N ILE A 317 -31.90 1.15 8.25
CA ILE A 317 -31.13 2.39 8.46
C ILE A 317 -29.73 2.10 8.99
N ILE A 318 -29.59 1.38 10.11
CA ILE A 318 -28.29 1.20 10.76
C ILE A 318 -27.33 0.30 9.97
N ASP A 319 -27.83 -0.51 9.04
CA ASP A 319 -27.01 -1.40 8.21
C ASP A 319 -26.64 -0.78 6.85
N ASN A 320 -27.45 0.17 6.33
CA ASN A 320 -27.25 0.75 5.00
C ASN A 320 -26.91 2.24 4.99
N TYR A 321 -26.99 2.95 6.12
CA TYR A 321 -26.53 4.33 6.28
C TYR A 321 -25.17 4.37 7.00
N PRO A 322 -24.20 5.22 6.59
CA PRO A 322 -22.82 5.14 7.09
C PRO A 322 -22.68 5.62 8.55
N VAL A 323 -21.61 5.16 9.19
CA VAL A 323 -21.22 5.59 10.54
C VAL A 323 -20.42 6.88 10.48
N CYS A 324 -20.69 7.84 11.36
CA CYS A 324 -19.88 9.05 11.52
C CYS A 324 -18.50 8.69 12.07
N ARG A 325 -17.43 8.90 11.29
CA ARG A 325 -16.06 8.57 11.70
C ARG A 325 -15.45 9.63 12.59
N LEU A 326 -15.65 10.91 12.28
CA LEU A 326 -15.24 12.02 13.14
C LEU A 326 -16.34 12.27 14.19
N SER A 327 -16.57 11.31 15.10
CA SER A 327 -17.67 11.38 16.06
C SER A 327 -17.65 12.65 16.93
N HIS A 328 -18.84 13.12 17.32
CA HIS A 328 -18.96 14.23 18.27
C HIS A 328 -18.44 13.87 19.66
N ALA A 329 -18.52 12.58 20.03
CA ALA A 329 -17.98 12.07 21.28
C ALA A 329 -16.45 12.19 21.33
N GLN A 330 -15.76 11.85 20.23
CA GLN A 330 -14.31 12.00 20.12
C GLN A 330 -13.87 13.46 19.97
N PHE A 331 -14.71 14.30 19.38
CA PHE A 331 -14.41 15.71 19.09
C PHE A 331 -15.47 16.66 19.67
N PRO A 332 -15.61 16.77 21.00
CA PRO A 332 -16.68 17.54 21.65
C PRO A 332 -16.58 19.06 21.41
N ALA A 333 -15.38 19.57 21.09
CA ALA A 333 -15.16 20.97 20.71
C ALA A 333 -15.47 21.27 19.21
N GLY A 334 -15.93 20.27 18.46
CA GLY A 334 -16.25 20.35 17.04
C GLY A 334 -15.32 19.49 16.18
N GLN A 335 -15.88 18.92 15.11
CA GLN A 335 -15.19 17.98 14.24
C GLN A 335 -14.01 18.65 13.49
N PRO A 336 -12.87 17.95 13.31
CA PRO A 336 -11.69 18.53 12.68
C PRO A 336 -11.94 19.00 11.24
N GLY A 337 -11.64 20.26 10.95
CA GLY A 337 -11.67 20.81 9.57
C GLY A 337 -13.04 21.20 9.03
N LEU A 338 -14.13 20.86 9.73
CA LEU A 338 -15.50 21.17 9.34
C LEU A 338 -15.73 22.69 9.30
N ILE A 339 -16.34 23.16 8.22
CA ILE A 339 -16.94 24.49 8.08
C ILE A 339 -18.43 24.30 7.74
N PRO A 340 -19.35 24.68 8.65
CA PRO A 340 -20.78 24.49 8.44
C PRO A 340 -21.26 25.11 7.13
N GLY A 341 -22.04 24.36 6.34
CA GLY A 341 -22.58 24.81 5.06
C GLY A 341 -21.57 24.83 3.90
N GLU A 342 -20.30 24.46 4.11
CA GLU A 342 -19.24 24.49 3.10
C GLU A 342 -18.57 23.11 2.95
N PRO A 343 -19.18 22.14 2.24
CA PRO A 343 -18.63 20.80 2.07
C PRO A 343 -17.26 20.78 1.38
N GLU A 344 -17.06 21.51 0.28
CA GLU A 344 -15.76 21.57 -0.42
C GLU A 344 -14.65 22.06 0.51
N LEU A 345 -14.90 23.16 1.22
CA LEU A 345 -13.93 23.75 2.13
C LEU A 345 -13.63 22.79 3.30
N SER A 346 -14.66 22.11 3.81
CA SER A 346 -14.53 21.11 4.88
C SER A 346 -13.64 19.95 4.45
N MET A 347 -13.86 19.40 3.26
CA MET A 347 -13.05 18.29 2.74
C MET A 347 -11.62 18.73 2.40
N ARG A 348 -11.43 19.94 1.87
CA ARG A 348 -10.09 20.51 1.64
C ARG A 348 -9.31 20.69 2.94
N ASN A 349 -9.97 21.18 3.98
CA ASN A 349 -9.40 21.29 5.33
C ASN A 349 -9.07 19.90 5.89
N LEU A 350 -9.96 18.92 5.72
CA LEU A 350 -9.75 17.56 6.17
C LEU A 350 -8.51 16.93 5.54
N PHE A 351 -8.31 17.07 4.23
CA PHE A 351 -7.11 16.54 3.57
C PHE A 351 -5.84 17.21 4.08
N THR A 352 -5.90 18.52 4.35
CA THR A 352 -4.79 19.25 4.99
C THR A 352 -4.50 18.68 6.39
N ILE A 353 -5.53 18.41 7.18
CA ILE A 353 -5.39 17.78 8.50
C ILE A 353 -4.81 16.37 8.37
N ALA A 354 -5.29 15.55 7.43
CA ALA A 354 -4.80 14.19 7.21
C ALA A 354 -3.30 14.19 6.84
N ILE A 355 -2.85 15.13 6.00
CA ILE A 355 -1.43 15.33 5.70
C ILE A 355 -0.64 15.66 6.96
N LYS A 356 -1.16 16.56 7.82
CA LYS A 356 -0.51 16.93 9.09
C LYS A 356 -0.51 15.78 10.10
N VAL A 357 -1.58 15.01 10.19
CA VAL A 357 -1.68 13.77 10.97
C VAL A 357 -0.58 12.81 10.57
N GLY A 358 -0.37 12.60 9.27
CA GLY A 358 0.70 11.74 8.76
C GLY A 358 2.10 12.29 9.01
N THR A 359 2.30 13.59 8.78
CA THR A 359 3.61 14.27 8.97
C THR A 359 4.05 14.29 10.43
N ASP A 360 3.11 14.48 11.36
CA ASP A 360 3.39 14.55 12.80
C ASP A 360 3.29 13.18 13.51
N ALA A 361 3.02 12.08 12.79
CA ALA A 361 2.82 10.76 13.38
C ALA A 361 4.06 10.18 14.10
N LEU A 362 5.26 10.66 13.77
CA LEU A 362 6.49 10.33 14.52
C LEU A 362 6.53 10.97 15.91
N LYS A 363 5.80 12.07 16.11
CA LYS A 363 5.92 12.94 17.29
C LYS A 363 4.89 12.61 18.38
N SER A 364 3.80 11.93 18.02
CA SER A 364 2.66 11.65 18.90
C SER A 364 1.67 10.69 18.21
N ASP A 365 0.75 10.10 18.97
CA ASP A 365 -0.44 9.48 18.37
C ASP A 365 -1.41 10.55 17.87
N THR A 366 -1.31 10.83 16.57
CA THR A 366 -2.13 11.83 15.88
C THR A 366 -3.47 11.27 15.40
N GLY A 367 -3.83 10.01 15.72
CA GLY A 367 -5.03 9.36 15.20
C GLY A 367 -4.85 8.79 13.79
N THR A 368 -3.64 8.37 13.43
CA THR A 368 -3.31 7.85 12.08
C THR A 368 -4.27 6.75 11.63
N ALA A 369 -4.65 5.82 12.51
CA ALA A 369 -5.59 4.73 12.16
C ALA A 369 -6.98 5.24 11.73
N LEU A 370 -7.48 6.30 12.36
CA LEU A 370 -8.77 6.90 12.02
C LEU A 370 -8.69 7.61 10.67
N PHE A 371 -7.69 8.48 10.50
CA PHE A 371 -7.52 9.24 9.27
C PHE A 371 -7.18 8.37 8.06
N ALA A 372 -6.48 7.25 8.23
CA ALA A 372 -6.29 6.27 7.17
C ALA A 372 -7.63 5.77 6.61
N LYS A 373 -8.57 5.39 7.48
CA LYS A 373 -9.90 4.91 7.08
C LYS A 373 -10.74 6.01 6.43
N ILE A 374 -10.58 7.25 6.88
CA ILE A 374 -11.26 8.42 6.29
C ILE A 374 -10.73 8.65 4.88
N VAL A 375 -9.40 8.75 4.71
CA VAL A 375 -8.76 8.96 3.40
C VAL A 375 -9.15 7.84 2.42
N GLU A 376 -9.09 6.57 2.85
CA GLU A 376 -9.51 5.43 2.03
C GLU A 376 -11.00 5.51 1.62
N SER A 377 -11.87 6.00 2.52
CA SER A 377 -13.29 6.24 2.21
C SER A 377 -13.46 7.36 1.18
N CYS A 378 -12.70 8.45 1.31
CA CYS A 378 -12.74 9.55 0.36
C CYS A 378 -12.19 9.12 -1.01
N GLU A 379 -11.10 8.34 -1.08
CA GLU A 379 -10.60 7.79 -2.34
C GLU A 379 -11.60 6.86 -3.02
N ARG A 380 -12.39 6.10 -2.25
CA ARG A 380 -13.51 5.31 -2.80
C ARG A 380 -14.62 6.19 -3.35
N SER A 381 -15.00 7.26 -2.63
CA SER A 381 -16.01 8.22 -3.10
C SER A 381 -15.55 8.94 -4.37
N GLU A 382 -14.31 9.43 -4.42
CA GLU A 382 -13.69 10.04 -5.62
C GLU A 382 -13.79 9.10 -6.83
N ARG A 383 -13.49 7.81 -6.64
CA ARG A 383 -13.53 6.79 -7.71
C ARG A 383 -14.92 6.60 -8.32
N GLY A 384 -15.99 6.88 -7.57
CA GLY A 384 -17.38 6.81 -8.03
C GLY A 384 -17.75 7.86 -9.10
N PHE A 385 -16.92 8.90 -9.29
CA PHE A 385 -17.15 9.91 -10.31
C PHE A 385 -16.44 9.53 -11.61
N ALA A 386 -17.23 9.19 -12.63
CA ALA A 386 -16.74 8.68 -13.90
C ALA A 386 -15.88 9.69 -14.67
N ASP A 387 -16.30 10.96 -14.66
CA ASP A 387 -15.71 12.08 -15.41
C ASP A 387 -14.58 12.80 -14.67
N ARG A 388 -14.13 12.24 -13.55
CA ARG A 388 -13.08 12.86 -12.73
C ARG A 388 -11.76 12.98 -13.48
N VAL A 389 -11.00 14.01 -13.14
CA VAL A 389 -9.57 14.12 -13.46
C VAL A 389 -8.81 13.02 -12.72
N ARG A 390 -8.25 12.07 -13.46
CA ARG A 390 -7.54 10.90 -12.89
C ARG A 390 -6.06 11.14 -12.68
N SER A 391 -5.44 11.87 -13.60
CA SER A 391 -4.01 12.18 -13.61
C SER A 391 -3.84 13.67 -13.43
N VAL A 392 -2.89 14.08 -12.60
CA VAL A 392 -2.55 15.48 -12.36
C VAL A 392 -1.12 15.71 -12.85
N PRO A 393 -0.92 16.42 -13.97
CA PRO A 393 0.36 16.42 -14.68
C PRO A 393 1.40 17.39 -14.09
N TYR A 394 1.14 18.05 -12.97
CA TYR A 394 2.12 18.88 -12.24
C TYR A 394 2.60 18.19 -10.96
N GLY A 395 2.88 16.89 -11.04
CA GLY A 395 3.33 16.05 -9.92
C GLY A 395 4.67 15.33 -10.17
N LYS A 396 5.09 14.51 -9.19
CA LYS A 396 6.36 13.75 -9.25
C LYS A 396 6.44 12.79 -10.43
N VAL A 397 5.31 12.27 -10.91
CA VAL A 397 5.25 11.37 -12.07
C VAL A 397 5.73 12.09 -13.33
N THR A 398 5.30 13.34 -13.53
CA THR A 398 5.74 14.17 -14.65
C THR A 398 7.21 14.52 -14.56
N ALA A 399 7.70 14.87 -13.36
CA ALA A 399 9.12 15.15 -13.17
C ALA A 399 10.00 13.93 -13.53
N ARG A 400 9.55 12.71 -13.19
CA ARG A 400 10.20 11.46 -13.62
C ARG A 400 10.11 11.28 -15.13
N ALA A 401 8.93 11.48 -15.73
CA ALA A 401 8.78 11.39 -17.17
C ALA A 401 9.71 12.36 -17.92
N MET A 402 9.88 13.59 -17.42
CA MET A 402 10.84 14.56 -17.97
C MET A 402 12.29 14.08 -17.81
N HIS A 403 12.66 13.62 -16.61
CA HIS A 403 13.99 13.07 -16.35
C HIS A 403 14.34 11.88 -17.26
N ASP A 404 13.34 11.03 -17.52
CA ASP A 404 13.49 9.81 -18.31
C ASP A 404 13.32 10.04 -19.83
N GLY A 405 13.15 11.30 -20.29
CA GLY A 405 12.92 11.61 -21.70
C GLY A 405 11.59 11.08 -22.26
N ARG A 406 10.63 10.78 -21.39
CA ARG A 406 9.30 10.21 -21.69
C ARG A 406 8.15 11.20 -21.50
N PHE A 407 8.46 12.48 -21.33
CA PHE A 407 7.45 13.51 -21.13
C PHE A 407 6.73 13.83 -22.45
N ASP A 408 5.42 13.65 -22.45
CA ASP A 408 4.55 13.98 -23.57
C ASP A 408 3.91 15.36 -23.33
N ALA A 409 4.47 16.38 -23.98
CA ALA A 409 4.01 17.76 -23.83
C ALA A 409 2.61 17.98 -24.42
N GLU A 410 2.27 17.32 -25.53
CA GLU A 410 0.98 17.47 -26.21
C GLU A 410 -0.14 16.83 -25.39
N GLN A 411 0.06 15.57 -24.94
CA GLN A 411 -0.91 14.90 -24.08
C GLN A 411 -1.10 15.66 -22.77
N THR A 412 -0.01 16.19 -22.20
CA THR A 412 -0.09 17.01 -20.99
C THR A 412 -0.90 18.28 -21.21
N GLN A 413 -0.74 18.95 -22.36
CA GLN A 413 -1.52 20.14 -22.69
C GLN A 413 -3.02 19.83 -22.78
N VAL A 414 -3.39 18.67 -23.33
CA VAL A 414 -4.79 18.20 -23.35
C VAL A 414 -5.32 17.95 -21.94
N ASP A 415 -4.54 17.28 -21.09
CA ASP A 415 -4.94 16.98 -19.72
C ASP A 415 -5.21 18.26 -18.91
N LEU A 416 -4.39 19.30 -19.12
CA LEU A 416 -4.48 20.58 -18.41
C LEU A 416 -5.73 21.41 -18.73
N GLN A 417 -6.32 21.25 -19.94
CA GLN A 417 -7.45 22.08 -20.40
C GLN A 417 -8.67 22.02 -19.48
N ASN A 418 -8.88 20.88 -18.81
CA ASN A 418 -10.05 20.64 -17.97
C ASN A 418 -9.77 20.83 -16.46
N MET A 419 -8.62 21.42 -16.10
CA MET A 419 -8.23 21.64 -14.70
C MET A 419 -8.29 23.12 -14.35
N PRO A 420 -9.31 23.59 -13.59
CA PRO A 420 -9.49 25.00 -13.27
C PRO A 420 -8.57 25.45 -12.12
N THR A 421 -7.26 25.22 -12.24
CA THR A 421 -6.29 25.56 -11.20
C THR A 421 -5.20 26.48 -11.73
N MET A 422 -4.69 27.36 -10.85
CA MET A 422 -3.52 28.19 -11.17
C MET A 422 -2.30 27.33 -11.54
N ALA A 423 -2.13 26.17 -10.88
CA ALA A 423 -1.04 25.25 -11.19
C ALA A 423 -1.13 24.73 -12.63
N ALA A 424 -2.34 24.38 -13.08
CA ALA A 424 -2.57 23.95 -14.45
C ALA A 424 -2.27 25.06 -15.47
N GLY A 425 -2.76 26.29 -15.22
CA GLY A 425 -2.50 27.44 -16.08
C GLY A 425 -1.00 27.79 -16.16
N VAL A 426 -0.30 27.82 -15.02
CA VAL A 426 1.15 28.06 -14.98
C VAL A 426 1.90 26.98 -15.75
N MET A 427 1.49 25.71 -15.62
CA MET A 427 2.12 24.62 -16.38
C MET A 427 1.83 24.75 -17.88
N GLN A 428 0.62 25.14 -18.28
CA GLN A 428 0.25 25.36 -19.68
C GLN A 428 1.09 26.46 -20.32
N ASP A 429 1.24 27.60 -19.65
CA ASP A 429 2.08 28.73 -20.10
C ASP A 429 3.57 28.34 -20.15
N ALA A 430 4.04 27.59 -19.15
CA ALA A 430 5.41 27.09 -19.12
C ALA A 430 5.68 26.12 -20.28
N LEU A 431 4.77 25.20 -20.57
CA LEU A 431 4.90 24.29 -21.71
C LEU A 431 4.96 25.05 -23.03
N HIS A 432 4.07 26.02 -23.22
CA HIS A 432 4.07 26.87 -24.41
C HIS A 432 5.41 27.62 -24.56
N SER A 433 5.89 28.22 -23.48
CA SER A 433 7.15 28.98 -23.48
C SER A 433 8.37 28.08 -23.76
N LEU A 434 8.40 26.89 -23.16
CA LEU A 434 9.49 25.93 -23.35
C LEU A 434 9.50 25.33 -24.75
N GLN A 435 8.33 25.09 -25.35
CA GLN A 435 8.19 24.68 -26.74
C GLN A 435 8.65 25.79 -27.70
N GLN A 436 8.24 27.04 -27.47
CA GLN A 436 8.71 28.19 -28.25
C GLN A 436 10.23 28.36 -28.18
N ALA A 437 10.82 28.09 -27.02
CA ALA A 437 12.26 28.16 -26.80
C ALA A 437 13.04 26.94 -27.33
N GLY A 438 12.36 25.89 -27.82
CA GLY A 438 13.00 24.63 -28.25
C GLY A 438 13.69 23.88 -27.09
N LEU A 439 13.23 24.07 -25.85
CA LEU A 439 13.76 23.40 -24.66
C LEU A 439 12.99 22.11 -24.31
N ILE A 440 11.82 21.92 -24.91
CA ILE A 440 11.07 20.67 -24.92
C ILE A 440 10.79 20.35 -26.38
N ASP A 441 11.45 19.31 -26.90
CA ASP A 441 11.23 18.86 -28.27
C ASP A 441 9.82 18.29 -28.44
N PRO A 442 9.13 18.56 -29.57
CA PRO A 442 7.96 17.78 -29.93
C PRO A 442 8.37 16.31 -30.03
N PRO A 443 7.56 15.36 -29.54
CA PRO A 443 7.98 13.98 -29.50
C PRO A 443 8.20 13.51 -30.95
N PRO A 444 9.32 12.82 -31.28
CA PRO A 444 9.67 12.50 -32.66
C PRO A 444 8.53 11.72 -33.32
N PRO A 445 8.28 11.86 -34.64
CA PRO A 445 7.21 11.13 -35.30
C PRO A 445 7.28 9.63 -35.01
N PRO A 446 6.16 8.90 -34.83
CA PRO A 446 6.16 7.47 -34.53
C PRO A 446 7.04 6.64 -35.48
N ALA A 447 7.15 7.06 -36.75
CA ALA A 447 8.02 6.46 -37.76
C ALA A 447 9.53 6.66 -37.50
N GLU A 448 9.95 7.80 -36.93
CA GLU A 448 11.35 8.06 -36.60
C GLU A 448 11.80 7.32 -35.35
N ARG A 449 10.89 7.07 -34.40
CA ARG A 449 11.15 6.25 -33.21
C ARG A 449 11.50 4.80 -33.55
N LEU A 450 11.05 4.32 -34.71
CA LEU A 450 11.35 2.97 -35.20
C LEU A 450 12.70 2.88 -35.93
N ARG A 451 13.32 4.00 -36.34
CA ARG A 451 14.62 3.97 -37.05
C ARG A 451 15.78 3.48 -36.21
N ALA A 452 15.66 3.55 -34.89
CA ALA A 452 16.70 3.13 -33.95
C ALA A 452 16.80 1.60 -33.77
N VAL A 453 15.84 0.83 -34.29
CA VAL A 453 15.76 -0.62 -34.07
C VAL A 453 15.58 -1.33 -35.40
N GLN A 454 16.36 -2.39 -35.64
CA GLN A 454 16.25 -3.13 -36.90
C GLN A 454 14.95 -3.96 -36.92
N PRO A 455 14.23 -4.05 -38.05
CA PRO A 455 13.07 -4.91 -38.19
C PRO A 455 13.34 -6.39 -37.86
N GLU A 456 14.60 -6.81 -38.02
CA GLU A 456 15.09 -8.15 -37.69
C GLU A 456 15.08 -8.41 -36.17
N ASP A 457 15.47 -7.42 -35.35
CA ASP A 457 15.45 -7.53 -33.89
C ASP A 457 14.02 -7.67 -33.36
N ILE A 458 13.09 -6.88 -33.92
CA ILE A 458 11.65 -6.97 -33.60
C ILE A 458 11.11 -8.35 -33.99
N ALA A 459 11.56 -8.91 -35.12
CA ALA A 459 11.16 -10.23 -35.56
C ALA A 459 11.69 -11.35 -34.66
N LEU A 460 12.95 -11.25 -34.23
CA LEU A 460 13.59 -12.19 -33.32
C LEU A 460 12.86 -12.20 -31.96
N GLU A 461 12.58 -11.04 -31.40
CA GLU A 461 11.87 -10.92 -30.12
C GLU A 461 10.42 -11.38 -30.20
N ALA A 462 9.70 -11.07 -31.28
CA ALA A 462 8.36 -11.59 -31.52
C ALA A 462 8.37 -13.14 -31.60
N GLN A 463 9.38 -13.74 -32.21
CA GLN A 463 9.54 -15.19 -32.28
C GLN A 463 9.88 -15.79 -30.90
N SER A 464 10.72 -15.12 -30.11
CA SER A 464 11.05 -15.49 -28.73
C SER A 464 9.82 -15.48 -27.82
N LEU A 465 8.98 -14.46 -27.92
CA LEU A 465 7.71 -14.36 -27.19
C LEU A 465 6.75 -15.49 -27.57
N LEU A 466 6.59 -15.79 -28.87
CA LEU A 466 5.74 -16.89 -29.31
C LEU A 466 6.25 -18.26 -28.86
N THR A 467 7.57 -18.47 -28.89
CA THR A 467 8.19 -19.74 -28.46
C THR A 467 7.90 -20.01 -26.98
N ARG A 468 8.12 -19.00 -26.12
CA ARG A 468 7.76 -19.08 -24.69
C ARG A 468 6.26 -19.32 -24.49
N ALA A 469 5.40 -18.65 -25.26
CA ALA A 469 3.96 -18.85 -25.19
C ALA A 469 3.55 -20.29 -25.56
N ARG A 470 4.17 -20.88 -26.59
CA ARG A 470 3.92 -22.28 -27.00
C ARG A 470 4.37 -23.30 -25.97
N GLU A 471 5.48 -23.05 -25.28
CA GLU A 471 5.96 -23.93 -24.20
C GLU A 471 5.01 -23.93 -22.99
N MET A 472 4.42 -22.77 -22.68
CA MET A 472 3.46 -22.63 -21.58
C MET A 472 2.08 -23.18 -21.89
N GLU A 473 1.61 -23.03 -23.15
CA GLU A 473 0.23 -23.25 -23.55
C GLU A 473 -0.37 -24.58 -23.05
N PRO A 474 0.27 -25.77 -23.23
CA PRO A 474 -0.38 -27.04 -22.87
C PRO A 474 -0.69 -27.15 -21.38
N ARG A 475 0.24 -26.66 -20.53
CA ARG A 475 0.11 -26.67 -19.08
C ARG A 475 -0.96 -25.67 -18.62
N VAL A 476 -0.93 -24.46 -19.17
CA VAL A 476 -1.87 -23.40 -18.80
C VAL A 476 -3.28 -23.70 -19.28
N THR A 477 -3.47 -24.19 -20.51
CA THR A 477 -4.78 -24.56 -21.06
C THR A 477 -5.44 -25.66 -20.23
N HIS A 478 -4.71 -26.75 -19.95
CA HIS A 478 -5.26 -27.87 -19.18
C HIS A 478 -5.70 -27.44 -17.78
N MET A 479 -4.85 -26.65 -17.12
CA MET A 479 -5.12 -26.11 -15.80
C MET A 479 -6.31 -25.14 -15.81
N LEU A 480 -6.30 -24.15 -16.70
CA LEU A 480 -7.30 -23.08 -16.72
C LEU A 480 -8.68 -23.62 -17.08
N ARG A 481 -8.76 -24.64 -17.96
CA ARG A 481 -10.03 -25.29 -18.31
C ARG A 481 -10.70 -25.87 -17.08
N ARG A 482 -9.96 -26.68 -16.30
CA ARG A 482 -10.46 -27.29 -15.07
C ARG A 482 -10.86 -26.25 -14.02
N VAL A 483 -10.06 -25.20 -13.87
CA VAL A 483 -10.34 -24.12 -12.92
C VAL A 483 -11.58 -23.35 -13.32
N ALA A 484 -11.70 -22.94 -14.59
CA ALA A 484 -12.86 -22.22 -15.09
C ALA A 484 -14.14 -23.06 -14.90
N GLU A 485 -14.13 -24.34 -15.30
CA GLU A 485 -15.27 -25.24 -15.15
C GLU A 485 -15.71 -25.40 -13.69
N SER A 486 -14.76 -25.49 -12.75
CA SER A 486 -15.06 -25.60 -11.31
C SER A 486 -15.76 -24.38 -10.71
N HIS A 487 -15.72 -23.24 -11.41
CA HIS A 487 -16.35 -21.97 -11.02
C HIS A 487 -17.40 -21.53 -12.04
N ALA A 488 -18.03 -22.48 -12.75
CA ALA A 488 -19.09 -22.26 -13.74
C ALA A 488 -18.69 -21.33 -14.91
N GLY A 489 -17.40 -21.26 -15.23
CA GLY A 489 -16.87 -20.55 -16.38
C GLY A 489 -16.48 -21.48 -17.52
N GLN A 490 -16.40 -20.93 -18.73
CA GLN A 490 -15.99 -21.66 -19.93
C GLN A 490 -14.91 -20.88 -20.68
N LEU A 491 -13.96 -21.62 -21.26
CA LEU A 491 -13.00 -21.05 -22.18
C LEU A 491 -13.64 -20.82 -23.55
N ALA A 492 -13.43 -19.64 -24.13
CA ALA A 492 -13.92 -19.29 -25.46
C ALA A 492 -12.80 -18.69 -26.32
N GLY A 493 -12.96 -18.74 -27.66
CA GLY A 493 -12.00 -18.15 -28.61
C GLY A 493 -10.63 -18.83 -28.62
N MET A 494 -10.60 -20.16 -28.46
CA MET A 494 -9.37 -20.95 -28.34
C MET A 494 -8.44 -20.83 -29.56
N ASP A 495 -8.99 -20.55 -30.75
CA ASP A 495 -8.21 -20.34 -31.98
C ASP A 495 -7.30 -19.09 -31.92
N HIS A 496 -7.51 -18.21 -30.93
CA HIS A 496 -6.78 -16.96 -30.74
C HIS A 496 -5.98 -16.91 -29.42
N GLN A 497 -5.72 -18.07 -28.81
CA GLN A 497 -5.01 -18.15 -27.54
C GLN A 497 -3.51 -17.81 -27.66
N LEU A 498 -2.90 -18.15 -28.80
CA LEU A 498 -1.52 -17.81 -29.14
C LEU A 498 -1.51 -16.64 -30.13
N LYS A 499 -0.83 -15.56 -29.77
CA LYS A 499 -0.69 -14.41 -30.66
C LYS A 499 0.28 -14.74 -31.79
N SER A 500 -0.09 -14.45 -33.04
CA SER A 500 0.78 -14.72 -34.20
C SER A 500 2.05 -13.85 -34.15
N VAL A 501 3.12 -14.30 -34.83
CA VAL A 501 4.36 -13.50 -34.96
C VAL A 501 4.08 -12.13 -35.59
N GLY A 502 3.20 -12.06 -36.60
CA GLY A 502 2.81 -10.80 -37.23
C GLY A 502 2.17 -9.83 -36.22
N SER A 503 1.21 -10.31 -35.43
CA SER A 503 0.56 -9.48 -34.41
C SER A 503 1.46 -9.14 -33.22
N LEU A 504 2.45 -9.97 -32.91
CA LEU A 504 3.49 -9.65 -31.92
C LEU A 504 4.43 -8.55 -32.44
N LYS A 505 4.86 -8.62 -33.71
CA LYS A 505 5.62 -7.54 -34.35
C LYS A 505 4.86 -6.23 -34.31
N GLU A 506 3.60 -6.22 -34.73
CA GLU A 506 2.72 -5.04 -34.67
C GLU A 506 2.61 -4.48 -33.25
N LYS A 507 2.46 -5.35 -32.24
CA LYS A 507 2.37 -4.92 -30.84
C LYS A 507 3.69 -4.33 -30.31
N LEU A 508 4.83 -4.91 -30.66
CA LEU A 508 6.14 -4.35 -30.28
C LEU A 508 6.35 -2.99 -30.95
N THR A 509 6.09 -2.91 -32.26
CA THR A 509 6.09 -1.65 -33.02
C THR A 509 5.16 -0.62 -32.39
N GLN A 510 3.97 -1.01 -31.93
CA GLN A 510 3.04 -0.13 -31.21
C GLN A 510 3.65 0.43 -29.92
N GLN A 511 4.20 -0.45 -29.08
CA GLN A 511 4.76 -0.04 -27.79
C GLN A 511 5.94 0.93 -28.00
N MET A 512 6.73 0.72 -29.05
CA MET A 512 7.86 1.60 -29.37
C MET A 512 7.41 2.92 -30.00
N ALA A 513 6.62 2.86 -31.08
CA ALA A 513 6.23 4.01 -31.87
C ALA A 513 5.24 4.92 -31.12
N VAL A 514 4.25 4.33 -30.44
CA VAL A 514 3.17 5.08 -29.78
C VAL A 514 3.48 5.35 -28.31
N LYS A 515 4.06 4.38 -27.59
CA LYS A 515 4.30 4.51 -26.13
C LYS A 515 5.73 4.87 -25.76
N ASN A 516 6.58 5.17 -26.75
CA ASN A 516 7.98 5.57 -26.58
C ASN A 516 8.78 4.64 -25.67
N LYS A 517 8.61 3.33 -25.87
CA LYS A 517 9.38 2.29 -25.17
C LYS A 517 10.55 1.83 -26.02
N THR A 518 11.63 1.44 -25.37
CA THR A 518 12.69 0.63 -26.00
C THR A 518 12.14 -0.74 -26.42
N LEU A 519 12.83 -1.45 -27.31
CA LEU A 519 12.45 -2.83 -27.67
C LEU A 519 12.42 -3.74 -26.43
N GLU A 520 13.39 -3.60 -25.55
CA GLU A 520 13.51 -4.38 -24.30
C GLU A 520 12.29 -4.15 -23.38
N GLU A 521 11.91 -2.90 -23.15
CA GLU A 521 10.72 -2.54 -22.36
C GLU A 521 9.41 -2.95 -23.03
N ALA A 522 9.36 -2.88 -24.37
CA ALA A 522 8.22 -3.34 -25.14
C ALA A 522 8.02 -4.84 -24.95
N VAL A 523 9.09 -5.65 -25.09
CA VAL A 523 9.09 -7.11 -24.90
C VAL A 523 8.72 -7.47 -23.47
N ALA A 524 9.34 -6.84 -22.47
CA ALA A 524 9.03 -7.10 -21.06
C ALA A 524 7.57 -6.79 -20.70
N GLY A 525 6.95 -5.84 -21.42
CA GLY A 525 5.55 -5.47 -21.23
C GLY A 525 4.54 -6.30 -22.02
N VAL A 526 4.96 -7.25 -22.86
CA VAL A 526 4.03 -8.13 -23.58
C VAL A 526 3.55 -9.25 -22.65
N ASN A 527 2.27 -9.19 -22.31
CA ASN A 527 1.58 -10.13 -21.43
C ASN A 527 0.60 -11.06 -22.16
N ASP A 528 0.27 -10.78 -23.42
CA ASP A 528 -0.81 -11.43 -24.18
C ASP A 528 -0.27 -12.30 -25.34
N ALA A 529 1.00 -12.69 -25.29
CA ALA A 529 1.54 -13.69 -26.22
C ALA A 529 0.81 -15.03 -26.06
N LEU A 530 0.45 -15.36 -24.81
CA LEU A 530 -0.52 -16.37 -24.44
C LEU A 530 -1.69 -15.70 -23.71
N ARG A 531 -2.90 -15.83 -24.24
CA ARG A 531 -4.10 -15.16 -23.70
C ARG A 531 -5.33 -16.05 -23.77
N TYR A 532 -6.10 -16.11 -22.69
CA TYR A 532 -7.38 -16.82 -22.68
C TYR A 532 -8.56 -15.89 -22.46
N SER A 533 -9.73 -16.29 -22.95
CA SER A 533 -11.00 -15.67 -22.59
C SER A 533 -11.83 -16.65 -21.77
N VAL A 534 -12.21 -16.23 -20.56
CA VAL A 534 -13.09 -16.97 -19.67
C VAL A 534 -14.44 -16.28 -19.67
N VAL A 535 -15.47 -16.98 -20.13
CA VAL A 535 -16.85 -16.49 -20.17
C VAL A 535 -17.58 -17.02 -18.94
N LEU A 536 -18.15 -16.10 -18.16
CA LEU A 536 -18.90 -16.37 -16.94
C LEU A 536 -20.34 -15.85 -17.06
N ASP A 537 -21.26 -16.52 -16.38
CA ASP A 537 -22.64 -16.06 -16.25
C ASP A 537 -22.70 -14.67 -15.55
N PRO A 538 -23.50 -13.71 -16.04
CA PRO A 538 -23.56 -12.36 -15.46
C PRO A 538 -23.93 -12.33 -13.97
N GLN A 539 -24.81 -13.21 -13.47
CA GLN A 539 -25.22 -13.18 -12.07
C GLN A 539 -24.11 -13.69 -11.13
N HIS A 540 -23.27 -14.59 -11.63
CA HIS A 540 -22.19 -15.23 -10.87
C HIS A 540 -20.80 -14.72 -11.25
N PHE A 541 -20.72 -13.71 -12.12
CA PHE A 541 -19.46 -13.22 -12.71
C PHE A 541 -18.39 -12.92 -11.66
N THR A 542 -18.72 -12.09 -10.67
CA THR A 542 -17.77 -11.63 -9.65
C THR A 542 -17.31 -12.79 -8.75
N ALA A 543 -18.22 -13.68 -8.36
CA ALA A 543 -17.89 -14.86 -7.55
C ALA A 543 -17.01 -15.85 -8.34
N GLY A 544 -17.37 -16.14 -9.59
CA GLY A 544 -16.62 -17.03 -10.47
C GLY A 544 -15.22 -16.49 -10.80
N LEU A 545 -15.11 -15.19 -11.10
CA LEU A 545 -13.82 -14.52 -11.30
C LEU A 545 -12.93 -14.65 -10.06
N ARG A 546 -13.45 -14.32 -8.87
CA ARG A 546 -12.71 -14.45 -7.60
C ARG A 546 -12.27 -15.90 -7.34
N GLY A 547 -13.14 -16.87 -7.63
CA GLY A 547 -12.85 -18.29 -7.49
C GLY A 547 -11.76 -18.78 -8.44
N VAL A 548 -11.83 -18.40 -9.72
CA VAL A 548 -10.80 -18.70 -10.72
C VAL A 548 -9.47 -18.10 -10.30
N LEU A 549 -9.42 -16.81 -9.95
CA LEU A 549 -8.16 -16.16 -9.54
C LEU A 549 -7.57 -16.78 -8.27
N ALA A 550 -8.39 -17.13 -7.27
CA ALA A 550 -7.90 -17.81 -6.07
C ALA A 550 -7.31 -19.19 -6.40
N SER A 551 -7.97 -19.96 -7.27
CA SER A 551 -7.51 -21.29 -7.67
C SER A 551 -6.23 -21.24 -8.51
N LEU A 552 -6.02 -20.16 -9.26
CA LEU A 552 -4.78 -19.89 -9.99
C LEU A 552 -3.63 -19.51 -9.05
N ASP A 553 -3.91 -18.66 -8.06
CA ASP A 553 -2.94 -18.27 -7.02
C ASP A 553 -2.48 -19.49 -6.21
N ASP A 554 -3.41 -20.40 -5.85
CA ASP A 554 -3.11 -21.67 -5.18
C ASP A 554 -2.19 -22.59 -6.01
N GLN A 555 -2.20 -22.43 -7.35
CA GLN A 555 -1.35 -23.15 -8.29
C GLN A 555 -0.06 -22.39 -8.65
N GLY A 556 0.20 -21.28 -7.97
CA GLY A 556 1.42 -20.48 -8.14
C GLY A 556 1.39 -19.53 -9.33
N HIS A 557 0.24 -19.35 -9.98
CA HIS A 557 0.06 -18.31 -10.98
C HIS A 557 -0.37 -17.03 -10.27
N VAL A 558 0.58 -16.11 -10.08
CA VAL A 558 0.37 -14.90 -9.29
C VAL A 558 -0.20 -13.79 -10.16
N ARG A 559 -1.20 -13.07 -9.65
CA ARG A 559 -1.72 -11.87 -10.31
C ARG A 559 -0.68 -10.76 -10.29
N VAL A 560 -0.38 -10.18 -11.44
CA VAL A 560 0.53 -9.02 -11.61
C VAL A 560 -0.25 -7.74 -11.86
N LYS A 561 -1.32 -7.82 -12.65
CA LYS A 561 -2.14 -6.68 -13.02
C LYS A 561 -3.58 -7.11 -13.20
N LEU A 562 -4.52 -6.27 -12.80
CA LEU A 562 -5.95 -6.39 -13.02
C LEU A 562 -6.48 -5.04 -13.48
N ASN A 563 -7.23 -5.04 -14.56
CA ASN A 563 -7.83 -3.85 -15.16
C ASN A 563 -9.30 -4.16 -15.44
N ASN A 564 -10.18 -3.54 -14.68
CA ASN A 564 -11.63 -3.69 -14.77
C ASN A 564 -12.20 -2.69 -15.77
N LEU A 565 -12.48 -3.17 -16.98
CA LEU A 565 -13.01 -2.34 -18.06
C LEU A 565 -14.54 -2.18 -17.99
N PHE A 566 -15.23 -2.91 -17.11
CA PHE A 566 -16.65 -2.67 -16.83
C PHE A 566 -16.87 -1.34 -16.09
N ALA A 567 -15.95 -0.98 -15.19
CA ALA A 567 -15.99 0.24 -14.39
C ALA A 567 -15.48 1.50 -15.12
N LYS A 568 -15.21 1.42 -16.43
CA LYS A 568 -14.74 2.56 -17.23
C LYS A 568 -15.92 3.32 -17.85
N HIS A 569 -15.77 4.64 -17.95
CA HIS A 569 -16.75 5.50 -18.62
C HIS A 569 -16.70 5.27 -20.14
N GLN A 570 -17.86 5.05 -20.76
CA GLN A 570 -18.03 4.79 -22.21
C GLN A 570 -16.98 3.82 -22.79
N PRO A 571 -16.88 2.60 -22.27
CA PRO A 571 -15.85 1.70 -22.70
C PRO A 571 -16.16 1.22 -24.11
N ALA A 572 -15.20 1.38 -25.02
CA ALA A 572 -15.26 0.74 -26.33
C ALA A 572 -15.10 -0.78 -26.23
N PHE A 573 -14.82 -1.34 -25.03
CA PHE A 573 -14.60 -2.76 -24.76
C PHE A 573 -14.82 -3.06 -23.26
N LYS A 574 -15.64 -4.07 -22.92
CA LYS A 574 -15.92 -4.47 -21.51
C LYS A 574 -15.40 -5.88 -21.19
N ALA A 575 -14.48 -5.96 -20.24
CA ALA A 575 -13.94 -7.19 -19.66
C ALA A 575 -13.20 -6.89 -18.35
N VAL A 576 -12.90 -7.90 -17.54
CA VAL A 576 -11.83 -7.79 -16.53
C VAL A 576 -10.59 -8.45 -17.09
N ASN A 577 -9.55 -7.66 -17.38
CA ASN A 577 -8.29 -8.15 -17.91
C ASN A 577 -7.32 -8.39 -16.75
N VAL A 578 -6.76 -9.58 -16.67
CA VAL A 578 -5.84 -9.98 -15.61
C VAL A 578 -4.55 -10.49 -16.23
N THR A 579 -3.44 -9.85 -15.88
CA THR A 579 -2.09 -10.34 -16.18
C THR A 579 -1.64 -11.24 -15.05
N MET A 580 -1.21 -12.44 -15.41
CA MET A 580 -0.76 -13.50 -14.52
C MET A 580 0.73 -13.76 -14.78
N ARG A 581 1.48 -14.10 -13.74
CA ARG A 581 2.85 -14.60 -13.82
C ARG A 581 2.84 -16.07 -13.45
N SER A 582 3.37 -16.92 -14.33
CA SER A 582 3.50 -18.35 -14.04
C SER A 582 4.56 -18.59 -12.95
N PRO A 583 4.60 -19.79 -12.33
CA PRO A 583 5.67 -20.17 -11.40
C PRO A 583 7.08 -20.01 -11.96
N GLU A 584 7.24 -20.14 -13.29
CA GLU A 584 8.48 -19.97 -14.04
C GLU A 584 8.80 -18.50 -14.36
N GLY A 585 7.94 -17.56 -13.95
CA GLY A 585 8.16 -16.12 -14.10
C GLY A 585 7.62 -15.49 -15.39
N ALA A 586 7.02 -16.28 -16.29
CA ALA A 586 6.52 -15.81 -17.58
C ALA A 586 5.11 -15.19 -17.47
N LEU A 587 4.86 -14.12 -18.24
CA LEU A 587 3.58 -13.42 -18.24
C LEU A 587 2.59 -14.04 -19.24
N TRP A 588 1.32 -14.09 -18.85
CA TRP A 588 0.19 -14.48 -19.69
C TRP A 588 -1.08 -13.75 -19.24
N GLU A 589 -2.10 -13.67 -20.10
CA GLU A 589 -3.30 -12.86 -19.85
C GLU A 589 -4.59 -13.71 -19.78
N ILE A 590 -5.50 -13.32 -18.89
CA ILE A 590 -6.89 -13.81 -18.85
C ILE A 590 -7.83 -12.62 -19.05
N GLN A 591 -8.81 -12.77 -19.92
CA GLN A 591 -9.91 -11.81 -20.10
C GLN A 591 -11.21 -12.44 -19.63
N PHE A 592 -11.80 -11.90 -18.57
CA PHE A 592 -13.10 -12.35 -18.08
C PHE A 592 -14.22 -11.57 -18.77
N HIS A 593 -15.13 -12.30 -19.41
CA HIS A 593 -16.25 -11.78 -20.20
C HIS A 593 -17.59 -12.33 -19.69
N THR A 594 -18.67 -11.60 -19.99
CA THR A 594 -20.01 -12.20 -20.06
C THR A 594 -20.24 -12.72 -21.49
N PRO A 595 -21.26 -13.56 -21.74
CA PRO A 595 -21.57 -14.00 -23.11
C PRO A 595 -21.74 -12.84 -24.10
N ASP A 596 -22.40 -11.76 -23.67
CA ASP A 596 -22.61 -10.56 -24.48
C ASP A 596 -21.31 -9.79 -24.76
N THR A 597 -20.46 -9.58 -23.74
CA THR A 597 -19.21 -8.85 -23.97
C THR A 597 -18.22 -9.64 -24.80
N PHE A 598 -18.23 -10.97 -24.72
CA PHE A 598 -17.43 -11.83 -25.60
C PHE A 598 -17.92 -11.75 -27.06
N ARG A 599 -19.22 -11.82 -27.30
CA ARG A 599 -19.80 -11.67 -28.65
C ARG A 599 -19.46 -10.32 -29.28
N LEU A 600 -19.61 -9.23 -28.54
CA LEU A 600 -19.29 -7.88 -29.05
C LEU A 600 -17.78 -7.71 -29.31
N LYS A 601 -16.93 -8.31 -28.48
CA LYS A 601 -15.47 -8.35 -28.73
C LYS A 601 -15.15 -8.96 -30.10
N GLU A 602 -15.78 -10.09 -30.43
CA GLU A 602 -15.55 -10.77 -31.72
C GLU A 602 -16.09 -9.94 -32.88
N GLN A 603 -17.27 -9.32 -32.71
CA GLN A 603 -17.89 -8.46 -33.73
C GLN A 603 -17.02 -7.24 -34.08
N PHE A 604 -16.42 -6.59 -33.09
CA PHE A 604 -15.65 -5.35 -33.30
C PHE A 604 -14.14 -5.56 -33.38
N HIS A 605 -13.67 -6.81 -33.51
CA HIS A 605 -12.24 -7.14 -33.52
C HIS A 605 -11.44 -6.34 -34.57
N ASP A 606 -11.95 -6.23 -35.79
CA ASP A 606 -11.27 -5.53 -36.89
C ASP A 606 -11.32 -4.00 -36.76
N LEU A 607 -12.36 -3.48 -36.11
CA LEU A 607 -12.49 -2.05 -35.81
C LEU A 607 -11.35 -1.57 -34.89
N TYR A 608 -10.96 -2.38 -33.90
CA TYR A 608 -9.80 -2.06 -33.06
C TYR A 608 -8.48 -2.06 -33.84
N LYS A 609 -8.31 -2.97 -34.81
CA LYS A 609 -7.12 -2.98 -35.69
C LYS A 609 -7.07 -1.73 -36.56
N HIS A 610 -8.23 -1.31 -37.08
CA HIS A 610 -8.32 -0.10 -37.90
C HIS A 610 -8.02 1.18 -37.11
N SER A 611 -8.60 1.31 -35.90
CA SER A 611 -8.30 2.43 -34.99
C SER A 611 -6.82 2.51 -34.64
N TYR A 612 -6.15 1.36 -34.47
CA TYR A 612 -4.71 1.31 -34.24
C TYR A 612 -3.89 1.76 -35.47
N ALA A 613 -4.25 1.31 -36.67
CA ALA A 613 -3.57 1.72 -37.89
C ALA A 613 -3.60 3.25 -38.09
N LEU A 614 -4.74 3.89 -37.76
CA LEU A 614 -4.89 5.35 -37.77
C LEU A 614 -3.98 6.02 -36.73
N GLN A 615 -3.89 5.46 -35.51
CA GLN A 615 -2.99 5.97 -34.48
C GLN A 615 -1.51 5.93 -34.91
N LEU A 616 -1.10 4.87 -35.61
CA LEU A 616 0.27 4.74 -36.12
C LEU A 616 0.58 5.74 -37.24
N GLN A 617 -0.43 6.10 -38.03
CA GLN A 617 -0.35 7.13 -39.08
C GLN A 617 -0.41 8.57 -38.53
N GLY A 618 -0.55 8.74 -37.21
CA GLY A 618 -0.63 10.06 -36.57
C GLY A 618 -1.99 10.75 -36.77
N ALA A 619 -3.06 9.99 -37.03
CA ALA A 619 -4.40 10.56 -37.20
C ALA A 619 -4.85 11.30 -35.92
N PRO A 620 -5.56 12.44 -36.06
CA PRO A 620 -6.14 13.17 -34.93
C PRO A 620 -7.02 12.30 -34.01
N LEU A 621 -7.09 12.66 -32.73
CA LEU A 621 -7.91 11.94 -31.73
C LEU A 621 -9.41 11.93 -32.07
N THR A 622 -9.89 12.91 -32.84
CA THR A 622 -11.29 12.98 -33.33
C THR A 622 -11.61 11.80 -34.23
N ASP A 623 -10.75 11.53 -35.20
CA ASP A 623 -10.93 10.49 -36.21
C ASP A 623 -10.84 9.09 -35.54
N GLN A 624 -9.96 8.97 -34.54
CA GLN A 624 -9.86 7.76 -33.73
C GLN A 624 -11.13 7.49 -32.92
N ARG A 625 -11.78 8.54 -32.39
CA ARG A 625 -13.04 8.42 -31.63
C ARG A 625 -14.21 8.07 -32.53
N GLU A 626 -14.31 8.67 -33.71
CA GLU A 626 -15.37 8.36 -34.69
C GLU A 626 -15.33 6.88 -35.10
N VAL A 627 -14.13 6.34 -35.34
CA VAL A 627 -13.96 4.92 -35.67
C VAL A 627 -14.41 4.02 -34.51
N GLN A 628 -14.21 4.42 -33.25
CA GLN A 628 -14.60 3.62 -32.08
C GLN A 628 -16.07 3.79 -31.64
N ALA A 629 -16.78 4.82 -32.13
CA ALA A 629 -18.13 5.14 -31.69
C ALA A 629 -19.13 3.96 -31.81
N PRO A 630 -19.16 3.17 -32.90
CA PRO A 630 -20.08 2.03 -33.01
C PRO A 630 -19.87 0.97 -31.93
N ALA A 631 -18.61 0.71 -31.54
CA ALA A 631 -18.29 -0.23 -30.47
C ALA A 631 -18.70 0.34 -29.11
N GLN A 632 -18.44 1.64 -28.86
CA GLN A 632 -18.84 2.31 -27.62
C GLN A 632 -20.35 2.28 -27.41
N ASP A 633 -21.13 2.55 -28.46
CA ASP A 633 -22.60 2.51 -28.39
C ASP A 633 -23.12 1.10 -28.10
N ALA A 634 -22.56 0.08 -28.76
CA ALA A 634 -22.94 -1.31 -28.52
C ALA A 634 -22.59 -1.80 -27.10
N PHE A 635 -21.38 -1.50 -26.60
CA PHE A 635 -20.97 -1.87 -25.23
C PHE A 635 -21.71 -1.08 -24.15
N ARG A 636 -22.21 0.13 -24.44
CA ARG A 636 -23.03 0.93 -23.51
C ARG A 636 -24.33 0.21 -23.14
N LEU A 637 -24.92 -0.53 -24.08
CA LEU A 637 -26.18 -1.26 -23.88
C LEU A 637 -26.02 -2.54 -23.05
N VAL A 638 -24.80 -3.03 -22.81
CA VAL A 638 -24.56 -4.23 -22.00
C VAL A 638 -24.44 -3.85 -20.52
N PRO A 639 -25.31 -4.35 -19.62
CA PRO A 639 -25.23 -4.04 -18.20
C PRO A 639 -23.96 -4.61 -17.56
N SER A 640 -23.44 -3.92 -16.54
CA SER A 640 -22.34 -4.45 -15.73
C SER A 640 -22.84 -5.59 -14.83
N PRO A 641 -22.06 -6.68 -14.65
CA PRO A 641 -22.41 -7.73 -13.69
C PRO A 641 -22.50 -7.21 -12.24
N PRO A 642 -23.29 -7.85 -11.36
CA PRO A 642 -23.39 -7.46 -9.95
C PRO A 642 -22.03 -7.47 -9.25
N GLU A 643 -21.78 -6.47 -8.39
CA GLU A 643 -20.51 -6.27 -7.65
C GLU A 643 -19.28 -6.08 -8.55
N CYS A 644 -19.44 -5.99 -9.87
CA CYS A 644 -18.29 -5.82 -10.77
C CYS A 644 -17.63 -4.46 -10.59
N ASP A 645 -18.39 -3.43 -10.19
CA ASP A 645 -17.86 -2.09 -9.87
C ASP A 645 -17.03 -2.08 -8.56
N ASP A 646 -17.17 -3.10 -7.72
CA ASP A 646 -16.38 -3.29 -6.49
C ASP A 646 -15.02 -3.99 -6.77
N ILE A 647 -14.76 -4.39 -8.02
CA ILE A 647 -13.46 -4.94 -8.43
C ILE A 647 -12.53 -3.78 -8.81
N ASP A 648 -11.60 -3.47 -7.92
CA ASP A 648 -10.60 -2.43 -8.13
C ASP A 648 -9.55 -2.80 -9.18
N ASP A 649 -9.20 -1.82 -10.04
CA ASP A 649 -7.95 -1.85 -10.79
C ASP A 649 -6.79 -2.06 -9.81
N TRP A 650 -5.90 -2.99 -10.13
CA TRP A 650 -4.82 -3.37 -9.26
C TRP A 650 -3.58 -3.70 -10.07
N GLU A 651 -2.43 -3.20 -9.67
CA GLU A 651 -1.14 -3.51 -10.30
C GLU A 651 -0.13 -3.75 -9.18
N GLU A 652 0.70 -4.77 -9.36
CA GLU A 652 1.86 -5.00 -8.50
C GLU A 652 2.75 -3.75 -8.57
N GLU A 653 3.03 -3.12 -7.43
CA GLU A 653 3.90 -1.94 -7.39
C GLU A 653 5.27 -2.31 -7.98
N ASN A 654 5.63 -1.67 -9.10
CA ASN A 654 6.96 -1.79 -9.69
C ASN A 654 8.01 -1.37 -8.65
N VAL A 655 8.64 -2.34 -8.00
CA VAL A 655 9.98 -2.16 -7.46
C VAL A 655 10.91 -2.07 -8.69
N PRO A 656 11.74 -1.02 -8.83
CA PRO A 656 12.64 -0.88 -9.98
C PRO A 656 13.39 -2.19 -10.22
N ALA A 657 13.32 -2.69 -11.46
CA ALA A 657 13.95 -3.93 -11.86
C ALA A 657 15.41 -3.94 -11.43
N LEU A 658 15.79 -4.94 -10.63
CA LEU A 658 17.18 -5.38 -10.54
C LEU A 658 17.60 -5.72 -11.96
N ALA A 659 18.51 -4.93 -12.52
CA ALA A 659 19.19 -5.25 -13.76
C ALA A 659 19.87 -6.61 -13.58
N ILE A 660 19.26 -7.67 -14.12
CA ILE A 660 19.92 -8.95 -14.34
C ILE A 660 20.98 -8.67 -15.40
N THR A 661 22.21 -8.47 -14.95
CA THR A 661 23.37 -8.37 -15.83
C THR A 661 23.68 -9.78 -16.33
N VAL A 662 23.19 -10.10 -17.53
CA VAL A 662 23.70 -11.23 -18.30
C VAL A 662 25.11 -10.82 -18.77
N PRO A 663 26.16 -11.66 -18.67
CA PRO A 663 27.49 -11.31 -19.14
C PRO A 663 27.48 -11.22 -20.66
N ALA A 664 27.53 -10.00 -21.20
CA ALA A 664 27.76 -9.78 -22.62
C ALA A 664 29.21 -10.19 -22.97
N PHE A 665 29.34 -11.15 -23.88
CA PHE A 665 30.59 -11.50 -24.55
C PHE A 665 31.18 -10.25 -25.22
N LYS A 666 32.36 -9.80 -24.76
CA LYS A 666 33.10 -8.70 -25.39
C LYS A 666 33.89 -9.21 -26.58
N SER A 667 33.43 -8.90 -27.79
CA SER A 667 34.30 -8.81 -28.97
C SER A 667 34.88 -7.39 -29.06
N GLN A 668 36.21 -7.27 -28.99
CA GLN A 668 36.93 -6.03 -29.26
C GLN A 668 36.84 -5.66 -30.75
N PRO A 669 36.88 -4.35 -31.08
CA PRO A 669 37.96 -3.91 -31.97
C PRO A 669 38.58 -2.53 -31.63
N ASN A 670 39.91 -2.53 -31.66
CA ASN A 670 40.91 -1.53 -32.06
C ASN A 670 40.62 -0.01 -32.21
N ASN A 671 41.38 0.76 -31.41
CA ASN A 671 42.32 1.86 -31.78
C ASN A 671 41.98 2.87 -32.91
N ARG A 672 41.87 4.16 -32.54
CA ARG A 672 42.77 5.30 -32.91
C ARG A 672 42.17 6.62 -32.35
N LYS A 673 42.87 7.30 -31.44
CA LYS A 673 43.67 8.55 -31.60
C LYS A 673 42.89 9.80 -32.04
N ASP A 674 42.76 10.76 -31.10
CA ASP A 674 43.12 12.19 -31.17
C ASP A 674 42.33 12.97 -30.07
N ALA A 675 42.97 13.42 -28.97
CA ALA A 675 43.52 14.77 -28.73
C ALA A 675 42.48 15.90 -28.90
N ALA A 676 42.31 16.93 -28.06
CA ALA A 676 42.83 17.37 -26.76
C ALA A 676 42.14 18.72 -26.41
N LYS A 677 42.25 19.15 -25.13
CA LYS A 677 41.98 20.50 -24.55
C LYS A 677 40.52 20.75 -24.10
N PHE A 678 40.23 21.21 -22.87
CA PHE A 678 40.92 22.18 -22.00
C PHE A 678 40.80 21.85 -20.49
N ARG A 679 41.82 22.29 -19.74
CA ARG A 679 42.07 22.18 -18.28
C ARG A 679 41.51 23.38 -17.51
N ALA A 680 41.12 23.17 -16.25
CA ALA A 680 41.68 23.81 -15.02
C ALA A 680 40.81 23.33 -13.82
N GLY A 681 41.30 22.57 -12.84
CA GLY A 681 42.28 22.91 -11.79
C GLY A 681 41.48 23.05 -10.48
N VAL A 682 41.69 22.25 -9.42
CA VAL A 682 42.71 22.45 -8.37
C VAL A 682 42.89 21.15 -7.51
N SER A 683 44.16 20.73 -7.38
CA SER A 683 44.92 20.09 -6.26
C SER A 683 44.17 19.36 -5.11
N SER A 684 44.28 18.04 -4.84
CA SER A 684 45.37 17.17 -4.28
C SER A 684 45.80 17.52 -2.84
N THR A 685 45.55 16.72 -1.78
CA THR A 685 46.17 15.42 -1.32
C THR A 685 45.59 15.03 0.08
N PRO A 686 45.90 13.88 0.73
CA PRO A 686 46.18 12.51 0.27
C PRO A 686 45.27 11.43 0.93
N GLN A 687 45.06 10.31 0.22
CA GLN A 687 44.43 9.08 0.74
C GLN A 687 45.35 8.32 1.70
N VAL A 688 44.84 7.97 2.88
CA VAL A 688 45.34 6.88 3.71
C VAL A 688 44.45 5.66 3.46
N ALA A 689 45.07 4.57 3.04
CA ALA A 689 44.43 3.30 2.74
C ALA A 689 43.90 2.63 4.01
N LEU A 690 42.60 2.32 4.03
CA LEU A 690 41.99 1.38 4.97
C LEU A 690 41.09 0.41 4.19
N SER A 691 41.52 -0.85 4.25
CA SER A 691 40.86 -2.13 3.92
C SER A 691 39.45 -2.09 3.33
N GLN A 692 39.30 -2.72 2.16
CA GLN A 692 38.03 -3.11 1.54
C GLN A 692 37.20 -4.00 2.50
N GLN A 693 36.28 -3.40 3.25
CA GLN A 693 35.11 -4.12 3.77
C GLN A 693 33.99 -4.01 2.73
N ARG A 694 33.44 -5.18 2.37
CA ARG A 694 32.32 -5.35 1.45
C ARG A 694 31.13 -4.49 1.92
N THR A 695 30.59 -3.70 1.00
CA THR A 695 29.37 -2.92 1.14
C THR A 695 28.20 -3.83 1.55
N PRO A 696 27.41 -3.51 2.60
CA PRO A 696 26.15 -4.17 2.84
C PRO A 696 25.16 -3.81 1.72
N THR A 697 24.40 -4.81 1.28
CA THR A 697 23.22 -4.70 0.40
C THR A 697 22.38 -3.47 0.74
N ARG A 698 22.10 -2.62 -0.26
CA ARG A 698 21.16 -1.49 -0.13
C ARG A 698 19.76 -2.04 0.18
N PHE A 699 19.36 -2.02 1.44
CA PHE A 699 17.97 -2.30 1.82
C PHE A 699 17.06 -1.16 1.36
N ASN A 700 15.97 -1.52 0.67
CA ASN A 700 14.92 -0.60 0.28
C ASN A 700 14.09 -0.22 1.51
N ALA A 701 14.07 1.06 1.88
CA ALA A 701 13.38 1.56 3.08
C ALA A 701 11.85 1.36 3.07
N ASN A 702 11.27 0.92 1.95
CA ASN A 702 9.84 0.65 1.78
C ASN A 702 9.50 -0.86 1.69
N ALA A 703 10.46 -1.77 1.87
CA ALA A 703 10.21 -3.21 1.80
C ALA A 703 9.42 -3.69 3.03
N SER A 704 8.32 -4.44 2.82
CA SER A 704 7.58 -5.06 3.93
C SER A 704 8.48 -6.00 4.75
N PRO A 705 8.27 -6.20 6.06
CA PRO A 705 9.09 -7.12 6.87
C PRO A 705 9.21 -8.53 6.25
N ALA A 706 8.14 -9.02 5.64
CA ALA A 706 8.13 -10.29 4.92
C ALA A 706 9.00 -10.29 3.65
N GLN A 707 9.11 -9.14 2.96
CA GLN A 707 10.02 -8.95 1.84
C GLN A 707 11.47 -8.92 2.32
N ILE A 708 11.75 -8.20 3.41
CA ILE A 708 13.08 -8.15 4.00
C ILE A 708 13.53 -9.55 4.40
N LEU A 709 12.67 -10.32 5.10
CA LEU A 709 12.99 -11.69 5.47
C LEU A 709 13.14 -12.62 4.26
N PHE A 710 12.36 -12.41 3.19
CA PHE A 710 12.51 -13.14 1.93
C PHE A 710 13.86 -12.85 1.27
N ASP A 711 14.26 -11.57 1.17
CA ASP A 711 15.51 -11.15 0.55
C ASP A 711 16.73 -11.63 1.37
N VAL A 712 16.63 -11.56 2.70
CA VAL A 712 17.65 -12.12 3.61
C VAL A 712 17.74 -13.64 3.42
N ALA A 713 16.62 -14.35 3.31
CA ALA A 713 16.62 -15.79 3.05
C ALA A 713 17.27 -16.14 1.69
N ALA A 714 17.02 -15.35 0.64
CA ALA A 714 17.65 -15.53 -0.66
C ALA A 714 19.18 -15.33 -0.59
N SER A 715 19.63 -14.28 0.09
CA SER A 715 21.07 -14.01 0.31
C SER A 715 21.73 -15.12 1.14
N LYS A 716 21.06 -15.59 2.20
CA LYS A 716 21.54 -16.70 3.03
C LYS A 716 21.55 -18.03 2.27
N GLN A 717 20.64 -18.25 1.35
CA GLN A 717 20.64 -19.42 0.49
C GLN A 717 21.91 -19.52 -0.36
N GLU A 718 22.42 -18.41 -0.91
CA GLU A 718 23.65 -18.41 -1.71
C GLU A 718 24.88 -18.87 -0.91
N SER A 719 24.95 -18.52 0.38
CA SER A 719 26.07 -18.90 1.25
C SER A 719 25.91 -20.29 1.88
N LEU A 720 24.68 -20.70 2.21
CA LEU A 720 24.40 -21.96 2.89
C LEU A 720 24.26 -23.15 1.92
N THR A 721 23.78 -22.95 0.69
CA THR A 721 23.55 -24.07 -0.25
C THR A 721 24.84 -24.85 -0.56
N PRO A 722 26.01 -24.22 -0.81
CA PRO A 722 27.26 -24.94 -1.00
C PRO A 722 27.67 -25.81 0.20
N VAL A 723 27.38 -25.34 1.43
CA VAL A 723 27.63 -26.11 2.65
C VAL A 723 26.77 -27.37 2.67
N PHE A 724 25.48 -27.25 2.35
CA PHE A 724 24.56 -28.38 2.34
C PHE A 724 24.80 -29.36 1.20
N ASN A 725 25.24 -28.89 0.03
CA ASN A 725 25.69 -29.77 -1.05
C ASN A 725 26.88 -30.63 -0.60
N LYS A 726 27.89 -30.00 0.02
CA LYS A 726 29.04 -30.72 0.56
C LYS A 726 28.64 -31.70 1.66
N LEU A 727 27.74 -31.32 2.57
CA LEU A 727 27.20 -32.22 3.59
C LEU A 727 26.46 -33.41 2.97
N ALA A 728 25.74 -33.19 1.87
CA ALA A 728 25.07 -34.28 1.18
C ALA A 728 26.08 -35.28 0.60
N ASP A 729 27.14 -34.78 -0.02
CA ASP A 729 28.22 -35.62 -0.56
C ASP A 729 28.99 -36.37 0.56
N ASP A 730 29.39 -35.65 1.62
CA ASP A 730 30.20 -36.20 2.73
C ASP A 730 29.46 -37.27 3.54
N PHE A 731 28.13 -37.21 3.60
CA PHE A 731 27.31 -38.12 4.41
C PHE A 731 26.43 -39.08 3.60
N ASP A 732 26.66 -39.21 2.29
CA ASP A 732 25.82 -40.01 1.38
C ASP A 732 24.33 -39.71 1.60
N ALA A 733 24.02 -38.42 1.65
CA ALA A 733 22.67 -37.90 1.78
C ALA A 733 22.20 -37.37 0.43
N ARG A 734 20.88 -37.32 0.24
CA ARG A 734 20.28 -36.57 -0.88
C ARG A 734 19.70 -35.28 -0.36
N LEU A 735 20.14 -34.16 -0.92
CA LEU A 735 19.57 -32.86 -0.63
C LEU A 735 18.34 -32.63 -1.51
N TRP A 736 17.22 -32.28 -0.89
CA TRP A 736 15.96 -32.06 -1.57
C TRP A 736 15.46 -30.62 -1.44
N GLY A 737 14.98 -30.11 -2.58
CA GLY A 737 14.26 -28.84 -2.68
C GLY A 737 12.74 -29.01 -2.62
N ASN A 738 12.03 -28.21 -3.41
CA ASN A 738 10.60 -28.41 -3.64
C ASN A 738 10.35 -29.74 -4.38
N VAL A 739 9.44 -30.55 -3.87
CA VAL A 739 9.09 -31.86 -4.45
C VAL A 739 7.58 -32.02 -4.64
N ARG A 740 7.18 -32.84 -5.61
CA ARG A 740 5.82 -33.39 -5.74
C ARG A 740 5.86 -34.91 -5.68
N TYR A 741 4.80 -35.50 -5.14
CA TYR A 741 4.60 -36.94 -5.21
C TYR A 741 3.77 -37.30 -6.45
N ASN A 742 4.29 -38.18 -7.29
CA ASN A 742 3.58 -38.75 -8.42
C ASN A 742 3.00 -40.11 -8.00
N ALA A 743 1.68 -40.17 -7.84
CA ALA A 743 0.99 -41.37 -7.40
C ALA A 743 0.94 -42.49 -8.45
N THR A 744 1.14 -42.17 -9.74
CA THR A 744 1.10 -43.16 -10.83
C THR A 744 2.38 -43.98 -10.85
N ASP A 745 3.51 -43.32 -10.64
CA ASP A 745 4.85 -43.93 -10.70
C ASP A 745 5.44 -44.20 -9.29
N ASP A 746 4.66 -43.96 -8.24
CA ASP A 746 5.05 -44.13 -6.83
C ASP A 746 6.40 -43.47 -6.46
N ARG A 747 6.67 -42.29 -7.06
CA ARG A 747 7.96 -41.60 -7.00
C ARG A 747 7.87 -40.14 -6.59
N ILE A 748 8.96 -39.63 -6.04
CA ILE A 748 9.15 -38.21 -5.70
C ILE A 748 9.82 -37.52 -6.88
N GLU A 749 9.23 -36.42 -7.36
CA GLU A 749 9.78 -35.61 -8.44
C GLU A 749 10.21 -34.26 -7.89
N GLN A 750 11.47 -33.88 -8.15
CA GLN A 750 12.01 -32.59 -7.76
C GLN A 750 11.52 -31.51 -8.73
N LEU A 751 10.86 -30.48 -8.17
CA LEU A 751 10.35 -29.34 -8.91
C LEU A 751 11.40 -28.23 -9.05
N GLN A 752 12.31 -28.11 -8.08
CA GLN A 752 13.40 -27.13 -8.07
C GLN A 752 14.65 -27.74 -7.44
N ASN A 753 15.80 -27.44 -8.04
CA ASN A 753 17.12 -27.88 -7.54
C ASN A 753 17.60 -27.08 -6.31
N ALA A 754 16.90 -26.01 -5.94
CA ALA A 754 17.20 -25.14 -4.81
C ALA A 754 16.49 -25.58 -3.51
N PRO A 755 17.05 -25.26 -2.32
CA PRO A 755 16.37 -25.51 -1.05
C PRO A 755 15.04 -24.76 -0.95
N PHE A 756 14.19 -25.16 0.00
CA PHE A 756 12.89 -24.54 0.15
C PHE A 756 13.02 -23.12 0.71
N GLN A 757 12.70 -22.13 -0.12
CA GLN A 757 12.50 -20.76 0.31
C GLN A 757 10.99 -20.46 0.36
N LYS A 758 10.51 -20.01 1.52
CA LYS A 758 9.11 -19.67 1.72
C LYS A 758 8.76 -18.40 0.91
N SER A 759 7.65 -18.42 0.19
CA SER A 759 7.20 -17.23 -0.56
C SER A 759 6.84 -16.07 0.38
N ILE A 760 6.92 -14.84 -0.12
CA ILE A 760 6.54 -13.62 0.61
C ILE A 760 5.11 -13.75 1.17
N ALA A 761 4.17 -14.31 0.41
CA ALA A 761 2.79 -14.52 0.84
C ALA A 761 2.69 -15.49 2.04
N SER A 762 3.46 -16.58 2.02
CA SER A 762 3.48 -17.55 3.11
C SER A 762 4.20 -16.99 4.35
N ILE A 763 5.25 -16.18 4.18
CA ILE A 763 5.89 -15.43 5.27
C ILE A 763 4.87 -14.46 5.90
N LYS A 764 4.17 -13.65 5.09
CA LYS A 764 3.10 -12.75 5.57
C LYS A 764 1.98 -13.50 6.30
N SER A 765 1.57 -14.66 5.79
CA SER A 765 0.54 -15.49 6.43
C SER A 765 1.01 -16.00 7.79
N LYS A 766 2.25 -16.48 7.89
CA LYS A 766 2.82 -17.00 9.13
C LYS A 766 3.05 -15.90 10.17
N MET A 767 3.54 -14.73 9.75
CA MET A 767 3.64 -13.56 10.62
C MET A 767 2.26 -13.15 11.15
N ARG A 768 1.23 -13.09 10.30
CA ARG A 768 -0.14 -12.78 10.73
C ARG A 768 -0.69 -13.80 11.73
N SER A 769 -0.43 -15.10 11.52
CA SER A 769 -0.81 -16.15 12.46
C SER A 769 -0.13 -15.93 13.82
N HIS A 770 1.18 -15.67 13.86
CA HIS A 770 1.88 -15.38 15.12
C HIS A 770 1.34 -14.14 15.83
N VAL A 771 0.99 -13.09 15.08
CA VAL A 771 0.33 -11.89 15.64
C VAL A 771 -1.04 -12.19 16.21
N GLN A 772 -1.84 -13.04 15.55
CA GLN A 772 -3.17 -13.46 16.03
C GLN A 772 -3.12 -14.25 17.34
N VAL A 773 -2.01 -14.93 17.64
CA VAL A 773 -1.79 -15.63 18.92
C VAL A 773 -1.06 -14.73 19.95
N GLY A 774 -1.05 -13.41 19.73
CA GLY A 774 -0.58 -12.42 20.71
C GLY A 774 0.90 -12.04 20.64
N MET A 775 1.65 -12.45 19.60
CA MET A 775 3.01 -11.96 19.39
C MET A 775 3.02 -10.55 18.78
N THR A 776 4.01 -9.73 19.14
CA THR A 776 4.27 -8.46 18.44
C THR A 776 4.75 -8.73 17.00
N GLU A 777 4.61 -7.76 16.08
CA GLU A 777 5.09 -7.94 14.70
C GLU A 777 6.61 -8.20 14.62
N ALA A 778 7.40 -7.63 15.54
CA ALA A 778 8.84 -7.89 15.64
C ALA A 778 9.15 -9.33 16.08
N GLN A 779 8.43 -9.84 17.09
CA GLN A 779 8.53 -11.24 17.53
C GLN A 779 8.00 -12.19 16.47
N ALA A 780 6.93 -11.82 15.76
CA ALA A 780 6.38 -12.58 14.64
C ALA A 780 7.38 -12.65 13.46
N ASN A 781 8.15 -11.57 13.21
CA ASN A 781 9.21 -11.56 12.20
C ASN A 781 10.38 -12.47 12.60
N GLN A 782 10.85 -12.36 13.86
CA GLN A 782 11.94 -13.17 14.38
C GLN A 782 11.57 -14.66 14.55
N SER A 783 10.28 -14.98 14.73
CA SER A 783 9.81 -16.36 14.94
C SER A 783 9.64 -17.18 13.65
N VAL A 784 9.74 -16.56 12.47
CA VAL A 784 9.71 -17.25 11.17
C VAL A 784 11.11 -17.82 10.85
N GLY A 785 11.56 -18.78 11.66
CA GLY A 785 12.84 -19.49 11.48
C GLY A 785 12.84 -20.57 10.40
N ASP A 786 11.77 -20.68 9.60
CA ASP A 786 11.65 -21.63 8.47
C ASP A 786 11.40 -20.90 7.14
N ALA A 787 11.89 -19.66 7.03
CA ALA A 787 11.92 -18.93 5.77
C ALA A 787 12.82 -19.62 4.74
N LEU A 788 13.93 -20.20 5.20
CA LEU A 788 14.80 -21.10 4.45
C LEU A 788 14.79 -22.49 5.12
N ARG A 789 14.63 -23.54 4.32
CA ARG A 789 14.62 -24.93 4.79
C ARG A 789 15.41 -25.85 3.87
N TYR A 790 16.29 -26.64 4.47
CA TYR A 790 16.98 -27.76 3.82
C TYR A 790 16.34 -29.09 4.22
N VAL A 791 16.27 -30.03 3.28
CA VAL A 791 15.79 -31.39 3.55
C VAL A 791 16.89 -32.38 3.16
N LEU A 792 17.42 -33.10 4.14
CA LEU A 792 18.40 -34.16 3.95
C LEU A 792 17.73 -35.52 4.08
N GLN A 793 17.72 -36.27 2.99
CA GLN A 793 17.36 -37.67 3.01
C GLN A 793 18.61 -38.50 3.32
N LEU A 794 18.61 -39.19 4.46
CA LEU A 794 19.71 -40.00 4.97
C LEU A 794 19.36 -41.50 4.91
N PRO A 795 20.35 -42.40 4.74
CA PRO A 795 20.14 -43.85 4.86
C PRO A 795 19.60 -44.26 6.23
N SER A 796 18.78 -45.30 6.26
CA SER A 796 18.07 -45.74 7.47
C SER A 796 18.97 -46.42 8.50
N GLU A 797 19.99 -47.16 8.05
CA GLU A 797 20.90 -47.96 8.89
C GLU A 797 21.73 -47.09 9.85
N ASP A 798 22.21 -45.94 9.39
CA ASP A 798 23.08 -45.02 10.15
C ASP A 798 22.43 -43.66 10.42
N PHE A 799 21.10 -43.58 10.32
CA PHE A 799 20.34 -42.33 10.34
C PHE A 799 20.72 -41.42 11.52
N VAL A 800 20.75 -41.97 12.74
CA VAL A 800 21.05 -41.21 13.97
C VAL A 800 22.49 -40.71 13.98
N ALA A 801 23.45 -41.57 13.62
CA ALA A 801 24.86 -41.22 13.59
C ALA A 801 25.12 -40.08 12.57
N LYS A 802 24.48 -40.15 11.40
CA LYS A 802 24.59 -39.11 10.37
C LYS A 802 23.92 -37.79 10.78
N VAL A 803 22.77 -37.82 11.45
CA VAL A 803 22.13 -36.60 12.01
C VAL A 803 23.07 -35.90 12.99
N LEU A 804 23.70 -36.66 13.90
CA LEU A 804 24.66 -36.10 14.87
C LEU A 804 25.92 -35.57 14.17
N ALA A 805 26.46 -36.30 13.20
CA ALA A 805 27.65 -35.87 12.47
C ALA A 805 27.39 -34.59 11.63
N VAL A 806 26.22 -34.48 10.99
CA VAL A 806 25.80 -33.25 10.30
C VAL A 806 25.72 -32.09 11.30
N ASN A 807 25.14 -32.31 12.48
CA ASN A 807 25.09 -31.29 13.53
C ASN A 807 26.49 -30.84 13.98
N ASP A 808 27.44 -31.76 14.14
CA ASP A 808 28.82 -31.45 14.52
C ASP A 808 29.60 -30.71 13.43
N VAL A 809 29.35 -31.01 12.15
CA VAL A 809 29.94 -30.26 11.03
C VAL A 809 29.37 -28.85 10.97
N LEU A 810 28.05 -28.68 11.09
CA LEU A 810 27.40 -27.37 11.12
C LEU A 810 27.90 -26.53 12.32
N HIS A 811 28.07 -27.15 13.49
CA HIS A 811 28.63 -26.50 14.67
C HIS A 811 30.05 -25.98 14.44
N ARG A 812 30.93 -26.81 13.84
CA ARG A 812 32.30 -26.39 13.46
C ARG A 812 32.34 -25.28 12.42
N GLN A 813 31.28 -25.11 11.63
CA GLN A 813 31.12 -24.02 10.68
C GLN A 813 30.45 -22.77 11.29
N GLY A 814 30.27 -22.72 12.61
CA GLY A 814 29.71 -21.58 13.32
C GLY A 814 28.18 -21.53 13.32
N MET A 815 27.50 -22.65 13.05
CA MET A 815 26.04 -22.76 13.08
C MET A 815 25.59 -23.55 14.29
N THR A 816 24.72 -22.97 15.12
CA THR A 816 24.29 -23.59 16.39
C THR A 816 22.88 -24.15 16.27
N CYS A 817 22.68 -25.42 16.63
CA CYS A 817 21.34 -26.01 16.71
C CYS A 817 20.61 -25.48 17.95
N VAL A 818 19.61 -24.64 17.76
CA VAL A 818 18.83 -24.04 18.88
C VAL A 818 17.71 -24.96 19.36
N LYS A 819 17.13 -25.76 18.45
CA LYS A 819 16.01 -26.63 18.76
C LYS A 819 15.97 -27.83 17.83
N ARG A 820 15.80 -29.03 18.38
CA ARG A 820 15.57 -30.26 17.62
C ARG A 820 14.29 -30.94 18.13
N LYS A 821 13.46 -31.43 17.21
CA LYS A 821 12.24 -32.19 17.52
C LYS A 821 12.21 -33.48 16.71
N ASN A 822 12.04 -34.59 17.41
CA ASN A 822 12.01 -35.92 16.83
C ASN A 822 10.58 -36.42 16.64
N TYR A 823 10.09 -36.41 15.41
CA TYR A 823 8.74 -36.87 15.11
C TYR A 823 8.64 -38.38 14.84
N PHE A 824 9.73 -39.14 14.95
CA PHE A 824 9.65 -40.60 14.95
C PHE A 824 9.16 -41.16 16.29
N THR A 825 9.35 -40.40 17.37
CA THR A 825 8.98 -40.78 18.75
C THR A 825 7.94 -39.85 19.36
N THR A 826 7.81 -38.62 18.85
CA THR A 826 6.87 -37.61 19.35
C THR A 826 5.88 -37.15 18.27
N GLY A 827 4.68 -36.74 18.66
CA GLY A 827 3.66 -36.21 17.72
C GLY A 827 2.36 -37.02 17.71
N ASP A 828 1.42 -36.59 16.86
CA ASP A 828 0.07 -37.15 16.72
C ASP A 828 -0.05 -38.24 15.63
N GLY A 829 1.10 -38.72 15.14
CA GLY A 829 1.22 -39.73 14.10
C GLY A 829 1.04 -39.20 12.67
N THR A 830 0.91 -37.89 12.45
CA THR A 830 0.66 -37.32 11.12
C THR A 830 1.92 -36.94 10.33
N TYR A 831 3.09 -37.02 10.96
CA TYR A 831 4.39 -36.71 10.37
C TYR A 831 5.49 -37.51 11.07
N LYS A 832 6.50 -37.97 10.33
CA LYS A 832 7.70 -38.66 10.85
C LYS A 832 8.97 -38.08 10.20
N GLY A 833 9.91 -37.64 11.03
CA GLY A 833 11.15 -36.96 10.62
C GLY A 833 11.81 -36.24 11.80
N ILE A 834 13.04 -35.74 11.62
CA ILE A 834 13.68 -34.85 12.60
C ILE A 834 13.64 -33.42 12.06
N ASN A 835 13.07 -32.49 12.82
CA ASN A 835 13.13 -31.06 12.48
C ASN A 835 14.09 -30.36 13.44
N ALA A 836 15.14 -29.76 12.89
CA ALA A 836 16.12 -29.00 13.64
C ALA A 836 16.15 -27.54 13.16
N ARG A 837 16.26 -26.60 14.09
CA ARG A 837 16.49 -25.17 13.81
C ARG A 837 17.93 -24.85 14.12
N PHE A 838 18.60 -24.19 13.20
CA PHE A 838 19.96 -23.72 13.32
C PHE A 838 20.00 -22.20 13.24
N THR A 839 20.94 -21.60 13.96
CA THR A 839 21.26 -20.17 13.88
C THR A 839 22.69 -20.03 13.43
N ASP A 840 22.94 -19.22 12.38
CA ASP A 840 24.30 -18.94 11.92
C ASP A 840 25.02 -17.90 12.80
N ALA A 841 26.29 -17.63 12.51
CA ALA A 841 27.11 -16.67 13.26
C ALA A 841 26.59 -15.22 13.23
N GLU A 842 25.71 -14.89 12.27
CA GLU A 842 25.09 -13.57 12.14
C GLU A 842 23.70 -13.51 12.81
N GLY A 843 23.25 -14.61 13.43
CA GLY A 843 21.97 -14.69 14.13
C GLY A 843 20.78 -15.07 13.23
N TYR A 844 21.01 -15.49 11.99
CA TYR A 844 19.92 -15.90 11.08
C TYR A 844 19.47 -17.33 11.38
N GLU A 845 18.17 -17.53 11.63
CA GLU A 845 17.57 -18.84 11.85
C GLU A 845 17.09 -19.51 10.55
N PHE A 846 17.40 -20.80 10.39
CA PHE A 846 16.90 -21.64 9.31
C PHE A 846 16.57 -23.07 9.79
N GLU A 847 15.76 -23.79 9.02
CA GLU A 847 15.33 -25.15 9.36
C GLU A 847 16.06 -26.22 8.54
N VAL A 848 16.47 -27.31 9.19
CA VAL A 848 16.98 -28.52 8.54
C VAL A 848 16.07 -29.68 8.94
N GLN A 849 15.54 -30.39 7.95
CA GLN A 849 14.71 -31.57 8.14
C GLN A 849 15.48 -32.81 7.71
N PHE A 850 15.53 -33.82 8.58
CA PHE A 850 16.17 -35.10 8.29
C PHE A 850 15.11 -36.18 8.14
N HIS A 851 15.19 -36.93 7.05
CA HIS A 851 14.27 -38.01 6.72
C HIS A 851 15.00 -39.27 6.26
N THR A 852 14.46 -40.44 6.55
CA THR A 852 14.72 -41.65 5.75
C THR A 852 13.95 -41.59 4.43
N ALA A 853 14.30 -42.44 3.46
CA ALA A 853 13.57 -42.57 2.20
C ALA A 853 12.05 -42.76 2.42
N ASP A 854 11.67 -43.70 3.29
CA ASP A 854 10.26 -43.99 3.63
C ASP A 854 9.55 -42.77 4.23
N SER A 855 10.20 -42.10 5.19
CA SER A 855 9.61 -40.94 5.86
C SER A 855 9.47 -39.73 4.95
N PHE A 856 10.41 -39.54 4.00
CA PHE A 856 10.35 -38.46 3.03
C PHE A 856 9.26 -38.71 1.98
N LYS A 857 9.13 -39.96 1.52
CA LYS A 857 8.06 -40.39 0.62
C LYS A 857 6.68 -40.19 1.26
N ALA A 858 6.49 -40.64 2.49
CA ALA A 858 5.25 -40.43 3.23
C ALA A 858 4.92 -38.94 3.39
N LYS A 859 5.90 -38.09 3.73
CA LYS A 859 5.73 -36.63 3.76
C LYS A 859 5.28 -36.06 2.42
N ALA A 860 5.85 -36.52 1.31
CA ALA A 860 5.48 -36.06 -0.03
C ALA A 860 4.06 -36.49 -0.41
N GLN A 861 3.65 -37.72 -0.04
CA GLN A 861 2.29 -38.25 -0.21
C GLN A 861 1.25 -37.45 0.59
N THR A 862 1.56 -37.09 1.84
CA THR A 862 0.61 -36.41 2.74
C THR A 862 0.55 -34.90 2.55
N HIS A 863 1.39 -34.29 1.70
CA HIS A 863 1.50 -32.83 1.59
C HIS A 863 0.17 -32.13 1.23
N LEU A 864 -0.61 -32.72 0.30
CA LEU A 864 -1.93 -32.18 -0.06
C LEU A 864 -2.94 -32.36 1.08
N LEU A 865 -2.96 -33.53 1.73
CA LEU A 865 -3.83 -33.80 2.89
C LEU A 865 -3.53 -32.85 4.05
N TYR A 866 -2.26 -32.52 4.28
CA TYR A 866 -1.84 -31.56 5.30
C TYR A 866 -2.35 -30.14 4.99
N LYS A 867 -2.30 -29.70 3.73
CA LYS A 867 -2.86 -28.40 3.31
C LYS A 867 -4.38 -28.35 3.50
N GLU A 868 -5.09 -29.40 3.11
CA GLU A 868 -6.54 -29.50 3.30
C GLU A 868 -6.94 -29.51 4.78
N MET A 869 -6.18 -30.23 5.62
CA MET A 869 -6.34 -30.21 7.08
C MET A 869 -6.16 -28.79 7.64
N GLN A 870 -5.12 -28.06 7.20
CA GLN A 870 -4.88 -26.68 7.66
C GLN A 870 -5.99 -25.71 7.21
N LEU A 871 -6.53 -25.89 6.00
CA LEU A 871 -7.67 -25.12 5.51
C LEU A 871 -8.95 -25.40 6.28
N ALA A 872 -9.24 -26.68 6.56
CA ALA A 872 -10.39 -27.08 7.36
C ALA A 872 -10.31 -26.51 8.78
N GLN A 873 -9.12 -26.55 9.40
CA GLN A 873 -8.85 -25.94 10.71
C GLN A 873 -9.13 -24.43 10.72
N ASN A 874 -8.55 -23.69 9.78
CA ASN A 874 -8.74 -22.24 9.68
C ASN A 874 -10.22 -21.86 9.42
N ARG A 875 -10.94 -22.67 8.63
CA ARG A 875 -12.38 -22.45 8.37
C ARG A 875 -13.22 -22.75 9.61
N LEU A 876 -12.85 -23.77 10.39
CA LEU A 876 -13.53 -24.11 11.64
C LEU A 876 -13.38 -22.97 12.66
N GLU A 877 -12.16 -22.46 12.84
CA GLU A 877 -11.88 -21.32 13.74
C GLU A 877 -12.67 -20.06 13.34
N LYS A 878 -12.74 -19.76 12.04
CA LYS A 878 -13.54 -18.62 11.54
C LYS A 878 -15.03 -18.82 11.73
N GLU A 879 -15.54 -20.04 11.57
CA GLU A 879 -16.96 -20.34 11.78
C GLU A 879 -17.34 -20.23 13.26
N GLN A 880 -16.45 -20.66 14.17
CA GLN A 880 -16.62 -20.52 15.62
C GLN A 880 -16.61 -19.05 16.09
N GLN A 881 -15.97 -18.16 15.33
CA GLN A 881 -15.94 -16.72 15.62
C GLN A 881 -17.18 -15.95 15.13
N LYS A 882 -18.08 -16.58 14.35
CA LYS A 882 -19.32 -15.94 13.90
C LYS A 882 -20.38 -15.96 14.99
N ASN A 883 -21.26 -14.97 14.99
CA ASN A 883 -22.36 -14.89 15.94
C ASN A 883 -23.71 -14.65 15.22
N PRO A 884 -24.64 -15.64 15.20
CA PRO A 884 -24.48 -17.00 15.70
C PRO A 884 -23.64 -17.89 14.73
N PRO A 885 -22.91 -18.90 15.23
CA PRO A 885 -22.17 -19.85 14.41
C PRO A 885 -23.12 -20.86 13.73
N ASN A 886 -22.81 -21.27 12.50
CA ASN A 886 -23.57 -22.32 11.82
C ASN A 886 -23.14 -23.72 12.29
N LEU A 887 -24.00 -24.39 13.05
CA LEU A 887 -23.70 -25.68 13.69
C LEU A 887 -23.47 -26.81 12.66
N ASP A 888 -24.24 -26.87 11.57
CA ASP A 888 -24.08 -27.91 10.53
C ASP A 888 -22.74 -27.78 9.82
N ARG A 889 -22.33 -26.54 9.54
CA ARG A 889 -21.04 -26.23 8.94
C ARG A 889 -19.89 -26.55 9.88
N GLN A 890 -20.04 -26.30 11.18
CA GLN A 890 -19.06 -26.66 12.20
C GLN A 890 -18.87 -28.18 12.28
N ALA A 891 -19.97 -28.94 12.29
CA ALA A 891 -19.92 -30.41 12.31
C ALA A 891 -19.23 -30.97 11.07
N LYS A 892 -19.54 -30.42 9.88
CA LYS A 892 -18.89 -30.81 8.62
C LYS A 892 -17.39 -30.57 8.65
N LEU A 893 -16.94 -29.37 9.05
CA LEU A 893 -15.52 -29.03 9.11
C LEU A 893 -14.76 -29.89 10.13
N THR A 894 -15.41 -30.26 11.23
CA THR A 894 -14.85 -31.19 12.23
C THR A 894 -14.67 -32.60 11.66
N ASN A 895 -15.63 -33.09 10.87
CA ASN A 895 -15.50 -34.38 10.19
C ASN A 895 -14.42 -34.36 9.11
N ASP A 896 -14.31 -33.28 8.34
CA ASP A 896 -13.26 -33.10 7.33
C ASP A 896 -11.86 -33.15 7.97
N LEU A 897 -11.68 -32.46 9.12
CA LEU A 897 -10.44 -32.53 9.92
C LEU A 897 -10.10 -33.97 10.30
N ALA A 898 -11.05 -34.69 10.91
CA ALA A 898 -10.83 -36.08 11.32
C ALA A 898 -10.49 -37.00 10.14
N LYS A 899 -11.17 -36.82 8.99
CA LYS A 899 -10.90 -37.56 7.76
C LYS A 899 -9.47 -37.36 7.27
N TYR A 900 -9.01 -36.10 7.15
CA TYR A 900 -7.65 -35.82 6.68
C TYR A 900 -6.59 -36.32 7.67
N THR A 901 -6.79 -36.08 8.97
CA THR A 901 -5.86 -36.56 10.01
C THR A 901 -5.72 -38.08 9.98
N ASN A 902 -6.82 -38.83 9.86
CA ASN A 902 -6.78 -40.29 9.82
C ASN A 902 -6.09 -40.82 8.55
N ALA A 903 -6.36 -40.23 7.38
CA ALA A 903 -5.69 -40.60 6.14
C ALA A 903 -4.17 -40.38 6.20
N MET A 904 -3.72 -39.28 6.83
CA MET A 904 -2.28 -39.05 7.03
C MET A 904 -1.68 -40.06 8.00
N ARG A 905 -2.36 -40.38 9.11
CA ARG A 905 -1.89 -41.41 10.05
C ARG A 905 -1.73 -42.77 9.39
N GLU A 906 -2.69 -43.15 8.55
CA GLU A 906 -2.67 -44.42 7.82
C GLU A 906 -1.43 -44.53 6.93
N ILE A 907 -1.12 -43.49 6.15
CA ILE A 907 0.12 -43.42 5.35
C ILE A 907 1.37 -43.48 6.24
N MET A 908 1.35 -42.80 7.39
CA MET A 908 2.50 -42.75 8.31
C MET A 908 2.74 -44.08 9.06
N THR A 909 1.78 -45.01 9.09
CA THR A 909 1.99 -46.34 9.68
C THR A 909 3.04 -47.15 8.92
N ALA A 910 3.15 -46.95 7.60
CA ALA A 910 4.09 -47.64 6.73
C ALA A 910 5.55 -47.14 6.88
N VAL A 911 5.77 -46.04 7.61
CA VAL A 911 7.11 -45.48 7.81
C VAL A 911 7.82 -46.20 8.96
N ASN A 912 8.89 -46.92 8.62
CA ASN A 912 9.76 -47.59 9.59
C ASN A 912 10.48 -46.59 10.49
N LYS A 913 10.60 -46.96 11.77
CA LYS A 913 11.34 -46.20 12.77
C LYS A 913 12.85 -46.53 12.65
N PRO A 914 13.73 -45.54 12.45
CA PRO A 914 15.18 -45.79 12.40
C PRO A 914 15.70 -46.32 13.73
N ALA A 915 16.73 -47.16 13.68
CA ALA A 915 17.32 -47.75 14.88
C ALA A 915 17.88 -46.66 15.81
N ARG A 916 17.60 -46.79 17.11
CA ARG A 916 18.08 -45.89 18.19
C ARG A 916 17.64 -44.43 18.03
N VAL A 917 16.64 -44.12 17.22
CA VAL A 917 16.19 -42.72 16.99
C VAL A 917 15.73 -42.04 18.27
N GLU A 918 15.34 -42.80 19.29
CA GLU A 918 15.01 -42.30 20.65
C GLU A 918 16.20 -41.60 21.32
N SER A 919 17.45 -41.93 20.94
CA SER A 919 18.63 -41.25 21.51
C SER A 919 18.73 -39.78 21.10
N LEU A 920 17.93 -39.33 20.12
CA LEU A 920 17.84 -37.93 19.71
C LEU A 920 16.83 -37.11 20.54
N ASP A 921 16.10 -37.74 21.47
CA ASP A 921 15.05 -37.12 22.30
C ASP A 921 15.57 -36.25 23.47
N GLY A 922 16.91 -36.17 23.63
CA GLY A 922 17.59 -35.29 24.60
C GLY A 922 17.76 -33.85 24.11
N ARG A 923 17.74 -32.89 25.06
CA ARG A 923 17.82 -31.42 24.87
C ARG A 923 19.02 -30.99 24.00
N SER A 924 18.82 -29.85 23.32
CA SER A 924 19.75 -29.12 22.46
C SER A 924 21.20 -29.15 22.94
#